data_AF-A0A165MUW9-F1
#
_entry.id   AF-A0A165MUW9-F1
#
_cell.length_a   1.000
_cell.length_b   1.000
_cell.length_c   1.000
_cell.angle_alpha   90.00
_cell.angle_beta   90.00
_cell.angle_gamma   90.00
#
_symmetry.space_group_name_H-M   'P 1'
#
loop_
_entity.id
_entity.type
_entity.pdbx_description
1 polymer ?
#
loop_
_entity_poly.entity_id
_entity_poly.type
_entity_poly.pdbx_seq_one_letter_code
_entity_poly.pdbx_strand_id
1 'polypeptide(L)'
;MARLLTMANIQPNPDVLDLWRLSLHRIVLLAVISISCSHLVLAFADGWVVWRVSVGKPTFHILPMHPTTPKSSKPLSRPRKLYAKPELDKLAFDAAQQSAAGAIYEHGDSISQQYIPDSLTEQAHVRQFLMAHGLDRQSRQQLESRWNVQWSTRWQVAGDIWRRTLLQCLTARKAKVPMQIAEDKGTPSNARHNPYDFTGCLAHVEITECDSDGAVSRIMGYLCHNDECKSSVLKRIPAIPLHLHVYEVALEQLKSGARSTKQSSTTPKEQKLETDSSTEILAELLKIWKTHLSQGRAESFTLYVAITDTDVKERGALLQVSHSAMLDKPERSAIQRKTGRGTEKPHDPNPKASLLNSVDYEAAQKLIEDERSHFTALSKLGDPGAATAARVGAQYLDYLSATWMPKSLWQGWSLKARMVASTILGVPVESIITMTNHLESFNHVLKNKYIPQWQHSGAHLWFDFLIHILIIRILPEIFATRRHRQQYQNWVNLQFEKYAGGTNLSKVLQEERRVLQAIQKGSKACWWAADHQRDELAVAILRAGLLNGITRDVSEHQFEAVCYSTANPTSTPYQVTIHRIGYASCTCLDFVHRGGACKHLRALRIRLDAWVSSGHLPTFYYPGTPAAAKEIEEPLQPPALSEQGAMAAIINNLLVLQDMAGVEDPEDGIGPAMPGEAAVSEVDEQGEGSKPLSSRCNLSTEEAEQFQTVRRDWPFKSSSELNSS
;
A
#
# COMPACT_ATOMS: atom_id res chain seq x y z
N MET A 1 22.81 -3.27 -24.48
CA MET A 1 21.80 -3.05 -25.55
C MET A 1 22.42 -2.96 -26.94
N ALA A 2 23.32 -2.00 -27.25
CA ALA A 2 23.98 -1.92 -28.55
C ALA A 2 24.58 -3.26 -29.03
N ARG A 3 25.43 -3.91 -28.22
CA ARG A 3 25.97 -5.26 -28.51
C ARG A 3 24.90 -6.34 -28.78
N LEU A 4 23.73 -6.26 -28.13
CA LEU A 4 22.63 -7.22 -28.34
C LEU A 4 21.91 -6.95 -29.68
N LEU A 5 21.73 -5.68 -30.07
CA LEU A 5 21.18 -5.32 -31.38
C LEU A 5 22.12 -5.71 -32.52
N THR A 6 23.44 -5.57 -32.32
CA THR A 6 24.46 -6.06 -33.27
C THR A 6 24.41 -7.58 -33.42
N MET A 7 24.17 -8.34 -32.34
CA MET A 7 24.01 -9.80 -32.41
C MET A 7 22.66 -10.23 -33.00
N ALA A 8 21.62 -9.39 -32.93
CA ALA A 8 20.31 -9.65 -33.53
C ALA A 8 20.18 -9.18 -34.99
N ASN A 9 21.19 -8.50 -35.54
CA ASN A 9 21.19 -7.90 -36.88
C ASN A 9 20.03 -6.91 -37.14
N ILE A 10 19.61 -6.17 -36.11
CA ILE A 10 18.54 -5.16 -36.19
C ILE A 10 19.17 -3.77 -36.22
N GLN A 11 19.00 -3.01 -37.31
CA GLN A 11 19.39 -1.60 -37.34
C GLN A 11 18.41 -0.75 -36.51
N PRO A 12 18.88 0.00 -35.50
CA PRO A 12 18.04 0.92 -34.73
C PRO A 12 17.76 2.19 -35.54
N ASN A 13 16.53 2.71 -35.44
CA ASN A 13 16.15 3.98 -36.05
C ASN A 13 16.93 5.15 -35.38
N PRO A 14 17.65 5.99 -36.15
CA PRO A 14 18.45 7.10 -35.60
C PRO A 14 17.61 8.15 -34.85
N ASP A 15 16.39 8.44 -35.28
CA ASP A 15 15.53 9.46 -34.66
C ASP A 15 15.18 9.10 -33.21
N VAL A 16 15.06 7.80 -32.92
CA VAL A 16 14.83 7.28 -31.57
C VAL A 16 16.06 7.48 -30.68
N LEU A 17 17.28 7.38 -31.24
CA LEU A 17 18.51 7.56 -30.47
C LEU A 17 18.76 9.03 -30.09
N ASP A 18 18.42 9.98 -30.96
CA ASP A 18 18.60 11.40 -30.66
C ASP A 18 17.49 11.99 -29.75
N LEU A 19 16.25 11.47 -29.82
CA LEU A 19 15.21 11.75 -28.81
C LEU A 19 15.62 11.31 -27.39
N TRP A 20 16.36 10.20 -27.27
CA TRP A 20 16.91 9.75 -25.98
C TRP A 20 18.08 10.61 -25.50
N ARG A 21 18.95 11.09 -26.40
CA ARG A 21 20.08 11.99 -26.05
C ARG A 21 19.63 13.33 -25.48
N LEU A 22 18.63 13.96 -26.11
CA LEU A 22 18.12 15.26 -25.66
C LEU A 22 17.39 15.19 -24.30
N SER A 23 16.78 14.05 -23.98
CA SER A 23 15.99 13.87 -22.75
C SER A 23 16.83 13.70 -21.47
N LEU A 24 18.12 13.39 -21.58
CA LEU A 24 19.01 13.10 -20.45
C LEU A 24 19.78 14.32 -19.88
N HIS A 25 19.58 15.50 -20.47
CA HIS A 25 20.45 16.67 -20.26
C HIS A 25 20.23 17.45 -18.94
N ARG A 26 19.18 17.17 -18.15
CA ARG A 26 18.84 17.91 -16.91
C ARG A 26 18.14 17.10 -15.80
N ILE A 27 18.76 16.02 -15.29
CA ILE A 27 18.26 15.32 -14.08
C ILE A 27 19.42 14.90 -13.16
N VAL A 28 19.32 15.23 -11.86
CA VAL A 28 20.14 14.64 -10.79
C VAL A 28 19.56 13.27 -10.44
N LEU A 29 20.36 12.21 -10.59
CA LEU A 29 19.96 10.82 -10.37
C LEU A 29 20.58 10.26 -9.09
N LEU A 30 19.72 9.81 -8.17
CA LEU A 30 20.07 8.91 -7.06
C LEU A 30 19.80 7.46 -7.49
N ALA A 31 20.69 6.53 -7.11
CA ALA A 31 20.52 5.11 -7.33
C ALA A 31 21.12 4.30 -6.17
N VAL A 32 20.60 3.09 -5.98
CA VAL A 32 20.87 2.19 -4.85
C VAL A 32 21.01 0.78 -5.41
N ILE A 33 22.09 0.06 -5.09
CA ILE A 33 22.31 -1.32 -5.58
C ILE A 33 22.38 -2.28 -4.39
N SER A 34 21.73 -3.43 -4.52
CA SER A 34 21.61 -4.42 -3.45
C SER A 34 21.73 -5.87 -3.95
N ILE A 35 22.56 -6.69 -3.28
CA ILE A 35 22.82 -8.11 -3.63
C ILE A 35 23.07 -8.92 -2.36
N SER A 36 22.30 -10.00 -2.18
CA SER A 36 22.51 -11.01 -1.14
C SER A 36 22.64 -12.41 -1.75
N CYS A 37 23.11 -13.38 -0.95
CA CYS A 37 23.75 -14.65 -1.37
C CYS A 37 22.87 -15.68 -2.13
N SER A 38 21.76 -15.29 -2.72
CA SER A 38 20.99 -16.13 -3.66
C SER A 38 20.33 -15.34 -4.81
N HIS A 39 20.29 -14.00 -4.74
CA HIS A 39 19.62 -13.14 -5.71
C HIS A 39 20.42 -11.84 -5.95
N LEU A 40 20.83 -11.61 -7.20
CA LEU A 40 21.18 -10.27 -7.71
C LEU A 40 19.87 -9.44 -7.79
N VAL A 41 19.89 -8.11 -7.64
CA VAL A 41 18.80 -7.23 -8.14
C VAL A 41 19.41 -5.93 -8.64
N LEU A 42 19.00 -5.50 -9.84
CA LEU A 42 19.25 -4.14 -10.32
C LEU A 42 18.08 -3.26 -9.93
N ALA A 43 18.27 -2.44 -8.89
CA ALA A 43 17.29 -1.46 -8.44
C ALA A 43 17.60 -0.06 -9.01
N PHE A 44 16.67 0.50 -9.79
CA PHE A 44 16.53 1.94 -9.90
C PHE A 44 15.45 2.36 -8.92
N ALA A 45 15.88 2.75 -7.71
CA ALA A 45 15.00 3.03 -6.58
C ALA A 45 14.06 1.83 -6.25
N ASP A 46 14.54 0.96 -5.35
CA ASP A 46 13.80 0.48 -4.16
C ASP A 46 13.44 -1.04 -4.04
N GLY A 47 14.04 -1.75 -3.06
CA GLY A 47 13.78 -3.16 -2.62
C GLY A 47 13.46 -3.26 -1.10
N TRP A 48 13.23 -4.39 -0.40
CA TRP A 48 13.20 -5.86 -0.66
C TRP A 48 12.23 -6.56 0.34
N VAL A 49 12.02 -7.90 0.27
CA VAL A 49 11.63 -8.80 1.41
C VAL A 49 12.14 -10.25 1.13
N VAL A 50 12.64 -10.97 2.15
CA VAL A 50 13.09 -12.38 2.10
C VAL A 50 12.14 -13.32 2.87
N TRP A 51 11.95 -14.56 2.39
CA TRP A 51 11.19 -15.62 3.07
C TRP A 51 12.11 -16.61 3.81
N ARG A 52 11.65 -17.16 4.95
CA ARG A 52 12.33 -18.26 5.67
C ARG A 52 11.35 -19.37 5.99
N VAL A 53 11.61 -20.58 5.48
CA VAL A 53 10.87 -21.79 5.88
C VAL A 53 11.36 -22.23 7.26
N SER A 54 10.43 -22.43 8.20
CA SER A 54 10.74 -22.91 9.55
C SER A 54 10.19 -24.32 9.72
N VAL A 55 11.08 -25.32 9.80
CA VAL A 55 10.72 -26.69 10.13
C VAL A 55 10.75 -26.85 11.65
N GLY A 56 9.58 -27.04 12.27
CA GLY A 56 9.44 -27.18 13.73
C GLY A 56 8.57 -28.38 14.10
N LYS A 57 9.12 -29.33 14.86
CA LYS A 57 8.36 -30.42 15.48
C LYS A 57 7.61 -29.91 16.71
N PRO A 58 6.42 -30.44 17.04
CA PRO A 58 5.73 -30.08 18.27
C PRO A 58 6.32 -30.82 19.49
N THR A 59 6.49 -30.11 20.59
CA THR A 59 6.58 -30.68 21.95
C THR A 59 5.45 -30.10 22.79
N PHE A 60 4.65 -30.99 23.39
CA PHE A 60 3.51 -30.61 24.22
C PHE A 60 3.95 -30.31 25.65
N HIS A 61 3.46 -29.20 26.21
CA HIS A 61 3.31 -29.03 27.65
C HIS A 61 1.87 -28.63 27.97
N ILE A 62 1.25 -29.39 28.87
CA ILE A 62 -0.11 -29.16 29.37
C ILE A 62 0.02 -28.39 30.69
N LEU A 63 -0.71 -27.27 30.80
CA LEU A 63 -0.99 -26.61 32.08
C LEU A 63 -2.50 -26.29 32.16
N PRO A 64 -3.11 -26.37 33.36
CA PRO A 64 -4.56 -26.33 33.50
C PRO A 64 -5.12 -24.90 33.44
N MET A 65 -6.26 -24.72 32.78
CA MET A 65 -7.05 -23.49 32.87
C MET A 65 -8.05 -23.57 34.03
N HIS A 66 -8.10 -22.50 34.85
CA HIS A 66 -9.21 -22.26 35.77
C HIS A 66 -10.43 -21.71 35.01
N PRO A 67 -11.67 -22.04 35.44
CA PRO A 67 -12.88 -21.60 34.75
C PRO A 67 -13.22 -20.14 35.07
N THR A 68 -13.35 -19.31 34.05
CA THR A 68 -14.05 -18.01 34.14
C THR A 68 -15.49 -18.16 33.63
N THR A 69 -16.44 -17.60 34.36
CA THR A 69 -17.87 -17.74 34.10
C THR A 69 -18.34 -16.99 32.85
N PRO A 70 -19.26 -17.56 32.05
CA PRO A 70 -19.72 -16.92 30.82
C PRO A 70 -20.68 -15.77 31.11
N LYS A 71 -20.43 -14.60 30.48
CA LYS A 71 -21.42 -13.51 30.46
C LYS A 71 -22.52 -13.83 29.45
N SER A 72 -23.77 -13.64 29.86
CA SER A 72 -24.97 -13.88 29.06
C SER A 72 -24.94 -13.14 27.72
N SER A 73 -24.98 -13.89 26.62
CA SER A 73 -25.21 -13.38 25.26
C SER A 73 -26.71 -13.32 24.98
N LYS A 74 -27.17 -12.24 24.33
CA LYS A 74 -28.56 -12.11 23.88
C LYS A 74 -28.83 -13.16 22.78
N PRO A 75 -30.03 -13.75 22.71
CA PRO A 75 -30.35 -14.77 21.71
C PRO A 75 -30.24 -14.19 20.29
N LEU A 76 -29.40 -14.83 19.47
CA LEU A 76 -29.25 -14.51 18.06
C LEU A 76 -30.57 -14.69 17.31
N SER A 77 -30.74 -13.87 16.27
CA SER A 77 -31.93 -13.83 15.43
C SER A 77 -32.23 -15.19 14.78
N ARG A 78 -33.52 -15.43 14.51
CA ARG A 78 -34.03 -16.67 13.88
C ARG A 78 -33.15 -17.13 12.71
N PRO A 79 -32.83 -18.43 12.58
CA PRO A 79 -32.02 -18.91 11.46
C PRO A 79 -32.70 -18.57 10.14
N ARG A 80 -32.05 -17.74 9.32
CA ARG A 80 -32.45 -17.54 7.92
C ARG A 80 -32.36 -18.90 7.23
N LYS A 81 -33.37 -19.29 6.45
CA LYS A 81 -33.35 -20.47 5.58
C LYS A 81 -32.32 -20.29 4.45
N LEU A 82 -31.04 -20.38 4.78
CA LEU A 82 -29.90 -20.35 3.86
C LEU A 82 -29.70 -21.74 3.22
N TYR A 83 -30.74 -22.21 2.54
CA TYR A 83 -30.75 -23.45 1.75
C TYR A 83 -31.03 -23.16 0.27
N ALA A 84 -30.38 -22.12 -0.27
CA ALA A 84 -30.23 -22.02 -1.71
C ALA A 84 -29.36 -23.20 -2.19
N LYS A 85 -29.87 -24.00 -3.14
CA LYS A 85 -29.08 -24.96 -3.92
C LYS A 85 -27.85 -24.24 -4.50
N PRO A 86 -26.72 -24.94 -4.78
CA PRO A 86 -25.59 -24.28 -5.41
C PRO A 86 -25.98 -23.78 -6.80
N GLU A 87 -25.27 -22.77 -7.30
CA GLU A 87 -25.57 -22.12 -8.59
C GLU A 87 -25.11 -23.00 -9.76
N LEU A 88 -25.84 -24.08 -10.02
CA LEU A 88 -25.52 -25.08 -11.04
C LEU A 88 -25.44 -24.46 -12.45
N ASP A 89 -26.15 -23.36 -12.71
CA ASP A 89 -26.11 -22.61 -13.98
C ASP A 89 -24.76 -21.93 -14.24
N LYS A 90 -23.91 -21.79 -13.21
CA LYS A 90 -22.54 -21.26 -13.32
C LYS A 90 -21.50 -22.34 -13.63
N LEU A 91 -21.88 -23.63 -13.63
CA LEU A 91 -20.97 -24.74 -13.93
C LEU A 91 -20.80 -24.90 -15.43
N ALA A 92 -19.60 -25.26 -15.88
CA ALA A 92 -19.30 -25.49 -17.30
C ALA A 92 -19.73 -26.90 -17.77
N PHE A 93 -20.93 -27.32 -17.36
CA PHE A 93 -21.57 -28.58 -17.73
C PHE A 93 -22.26 -28.48 -19.10
N ASP A 94 -22.36 -29.61 -19.82
CA ASP A 94 -23.33 -29.74 -20.91
C ASP A 94 -24.74 -30.08 -20.39
N ALA A 95 -25.75 -30.10 -21.27
CA ALA A 95 -27.14 -30.33 -20.87
C ALA A 95 -27.37 -31.68 -20.17
N ALA A 96 -26.61 -32.72 -20.51
CA ALA A 96 -26.72 -34.03 -19.87
C ALA A 96 -26.10 -34.01 -18.48
N GLN A 97 -24.91 -33.41 -18.34
CA GLN A 97 -24.28 -33.19 -17.04
C GLN A 97 -25.13 -32.28 -16.12
N GLN A 98 -25.77 -31.25 -16.68
CA GLN A 98 -26.65 -30.33 -15.94
C GLN A 98 -27.87 -31.07 -15.37
N SER A 99 -28.51 -31.91 -16.19
CA SER A 99 -29.64 -32.75 -15.76
C SER A 99 -29.23 -33.76 -14.68
N ALA A 100 -28.09 -34.44 -14.87
CA ALA A 100 -27.56 -35.39 -13.89
C ALA A 100 -27.16 -34.71 -12.56
N ALA A 101 -26.56 -33.52 -12.62
CA ALA A 101 -26.28 -32.72 -11.43
C ALA A 101 -27.56 -32.27 -10.72
N GLY A 102 -28.62 -31.91 -11.45
CA GLY A 102 -29.94 -31.63 -10.91
C GLY A 102 -30.49 -32.80 -10.08
N ALA A 103 -30.49 -34.01 -10.66
CA ALA A 103 -30.98 -35.23 -10.02
C ALA A 103 -30.23 -35.55 -8.70
N ILE A 104 -28.91 -35.34 -8.63
CA ILE A 104 -28.12 -35.51 -7.40
C ILE A 104 -28.67 -34.66 -6.23
N TYR A 105 -29.09 -33.42 -6.50
CA TYR A 105 -29.69 -32.55 -5.49
C TYR A 105 -31.17 -32.84 -5.19
N GLU A 106 -31.84 -33.64 -6.01
CA GLU A 106 -33.22 -34.09 -5.79
C GLU A 106 -33.26 -35.39 -4.99
N HIS A 107 -32.29 -36.29 -5.21
CA HIS A 107 -32.11 -37.52 -4.43
C HIS A 107 -31.41 -37.29 -3.08
N GLY A 108 -30.68 -36.18 -2.92
CA GLY A 108 -30.00 -35.84 -1.66
C GLY A 108 -28.57 -36.37 -1.52
N ASP A 109 -27.97 -36.84 -2.62
CA ASP A 109 -26.59 -37.39 -2.67
C ASP A 109 -25.49 -36.31 -2.54
N SER A 110 -25.88 -35.05 -2.36
CA SER A 110 -24.96 -33.92 -2.19
C SER A 110 -24.49 -33.73 -0.74
N ILE A 111 -23.22 -33.35 -0.54
CA ILE A 111 -22.78 -32.81 0.74
C ILE A 111 -23.38 -31.42 0.96
N SER A 112 -23.89 -31.15 2.17
CA SER A 112 -24.33 -29.84 2.62
C SER A 112 -24.04 -29.68 4.11
N GLN A 113 -22.91 -29.08 4.44
CA GLN A 113 -22.47 -28.84 5.82
C GLN A 113 -22.31 -27.33 6.09
N GLN A 114 -22.75 -26.91 7.27
CA GLN A 114 -22.54 -25.57 7.81
C GLN A 114 -21.67 -25.70 9.07
N TYR A 115 -20.82 -24.70 9.31
CA TYR A 115 -19.87 -24.70 10.41
C TYR A 115 -19.89 -23.35 11.11
N ILE A 116 -19.57 -23.34 12.40
CA ILE A 116 -19.39 -22.13 13.19
C ILE A 116 -17.98 -21.56 12.90
N PRO A 117 -17.84 -20.34 12.36
CA PRO A 117 -16.53 -19.76 12.04
C PRO A 117 -15.60 -19.67 13.25
N ASP A 118 -16.14 -19.28 14.40
CA ASP A 118 -15.41 -19.10 15.66
C ASP A 118 -15.02 -20.42 16.36
N SER A 119 -15.55 -21.57 15.90
CA SER A 119 -15.35 -22.88 16.51
C SER A 119 -14.04 -23.51 16.03
N LEU A 120 -12.95 -23.29 16.78
CA LEU A 120 -11.61 -23.80 16.44
C LEU A 120 -11.58 -25.31 16.14
N THR A 121 -12.39 -26.10 16.84
CA THR A 121 -12.52 -27.55 16.64
C THR A 121 -13.19 -27.89 15.31
N GLU A 122 -14.29 -27.21 14.96
CA GLU A 122 -14.93 -27.39 13.65
C GLU A 122 -14.00 -26.93 12.53
N GLN A 123 -13.35 -25.76 12.65
CA GLN A 123 -12.41 -25.27 11.65
C GLN A 123 -11.18 -26.19 11.49
N ALA A 124 -10.78 -26.94 12.53
CA ALA A 124 -9.79 -28.00 12.40
C ALA A 124 -10.30 -29.18 11.54
N HIS A 125 -11.52 -29.67 11.79
CA HIS A 125 -12.15 -30.69 10.95
C HIS A 125 -12.37 -30.21 9.50
N VAL A 126 -12.78 -28.96 9.29
CA VAL A 126 -12.96 -28.40 7.95
C VAL A 126 -11.63 -28.34 7.19
N ARG A 127 -10.54 -27.90 7.83
CA ARG A 127 -9.20 -27.91 7.19
C ARG A 127 -8.77 -29.32 6.80
N GLN A 128 -8.99 -30.31 7.66
CA GLN A 128 -8.69 -31.71 7.34
C GLN A 128 -9.56 -32.24 6.19
N PHE A 129 -10.86 -31.90 6.19
CA PHE A 129 -11.80 -32.26 5.13
C PHE A 129 -11.41 -31.65 3.77
N LEU A 130 -11.09 -30.36 3.75
CA LEU A 130 -10.66 -29.66 2.54
C LEU A 130 -9.34 -30.23 2.01
N MET A 131 -8.36 -30.46 2.89
CA MET A 131 -7.07 -31.06 2.52
C MET A 131 -7.24 -32.48 1.93
N ALA A 132 -8.12 -33.30 2.52
CA ALA A 132 -8.39 -34.67 2.03
C ALA A 132 -9.00 -34.71 0.62
N HIS A 133 -9.63 -33.61 0.16
CA HIS A 133 -10.22 -33.47 -1.17
C HIS A 133 -9.42 -32.55 -2.11
N GLY A 134 -8.26 -32.03 -1.68
CA GLY A 134 -7.46 -31.06 -2.45
C GLY A 134 -8.14 -29.69 -2.65
N LEU A 135 -9.04 -29.32 -1.72
CA LEU A 135 -9.86 -28.11 -1.74
C LEU A 135 -9.37 -27.00 -0.80
N ASP A 136 -8.31 -27.23 -0.02
CA ASP A 136 -7.72 -26.18 0.80
C ASP A 136 -7.09 -25.08 -0.07
N ARG A 137 -6.71 -23.94 0.53
CA ARG A 137 -6.17 -22.79 -0.22
C ARG A 137 -4.85 -23.11 -0.94
N GLN A 138 -4.04 -24.03 -0.43
CA GLN A 138 -2.74 -24.39 -1.04
C GLN A 138 -2.95 -25.37 -2.21
N SER A 139 -3.75 -26.43 -2.03
CA SER A 139 -4.06 -27.36 -3.12
C SER A 139 -4.88 -26.73 -4.25
N ARG A 140 -5.68 -25.69 -3.98
CA ARG A 140 -6.35 -24.89 -5.03
C ARG A 140 -5.40 -23.98 -5.84
N GLN A 141 -4.19 -23.71 -5.35
CA GLN A 141 -3.18 -22.88 -6.03
C GLN A 141 -2.16 -23.70 -6.84
N GLN A 142 -2.11 -25.02 -6.63
CA GLN A 142 -1.24 -25.92 -7.39
C GLN A 142 -1.69 -26.01 -8.86
N LEU A 143 -0.72 -26.10 -9.78
CA LEU A 143 -1.00 -26.23 -11.22
C LEU A 143 -1.59 -27.60 -11.57
N GLU A 144 -1.34 -28.57 -10.71
CA GLU A 144 -1.85 -29.93 -10.71
C GLU A 144 -3.23 -30.06 -10.06
N SER A 145 -3.82 -28.95 -9.57
CA SER A 145 -5.13 -28.98 -8.95
C SER A 145 -6.19 -29.40 -9.96
N ARG A 146 -6.99 -30.42 -9.59
CA ARG A 146 -8.14 -30.85 -10.38
C ARG A 146 -9.32 -29.88 -10.28
N TRP A 147 -9.26 -28.87 -9.41
CA TRP A 147 -10.37 -27.95 -9.13
C TRP A 147 -10.17 -26.60 -9.83
N ASN A 148 -11.13 -26.21 -10.66
CA ASN A 148 -11.15 -24.89 -11.29
C ASN A 148 -12.28 -24.04 -10.70
N VAL A 149 -11.98 -22.77 -10.38
CA VAL A 149 -13.00 -21.77 -10.02
C VAL A 149 -13.83 -21.45 -11.25
N GLN A 150 -15.14 -21.71 -11.18
CA GLN A 150 -16.10 -21.31 -12.22
C GLN A 150 -16.71 -19.95 -11.91
N TRP A 151 -16.97 -19.69 -10.62
CA TRP A 151 -17.61 -18.46 -10.16
C TRP A 151 -17.17 -18.12 -8.73
N SER A 152 -17.14 -16.84 -8.40
CA SER A 152 -16.97 -16.38 -7.03
C SER A 152 -17.64 -15.02 -6.84
N THR A 153 -18.15 -14.77 -5.64
CA THR A 153 -18.65 -13.45 -5.22
C THR A 153 -18.16 -13.12 -3.81
N ARG A 154 -18.13 -11.83 -3.46
CA ARG A 154 -17.75 -11.33 -2.14
C ARG A 154 -18.77 -10.34 -1.60
N TRP A 155 -18.95 -10.32 -0.28
CA TRP A 155 -19.81 -9.38 0.42
C TRP A 155 -19.29 -9.14 1.83
N GLN A 156 -19.72 -8.06 2.48
CA GLN A 156 -19.30 -7.73 3.84
C GLN A 156 -20.34 -8.22 4.88
N VAL A 157 -19.87 -8.75 6.01
CA VAL A 157 -20.69 -9.15 7.17
C VAL A 157 -19.97 -8.71 8.44
N ALA A 158 -20.62 -7.88 9.26
CA ALA A 158 -20.09 -7.40 10.54
C ALA A 158 -18.69 -6.72 10.50
N GLY A 159 -18.24 -6.29 9.32
CA GLY A 159 -16.92 -5.69 9.08
C GLY A 159 -16.01 -6.57 8.21
N ASP A 160 -16.11 -7.88 8.35
CA ASP A 160 -15.32 -8.85 7.57
C ASP A 160 -15.84 -9.06 6.15
N ILE A 161 -14.92 -9.36 5.22
CA ILE A 161 -15.24 -9.72 3.85
C ILE A 161 -15.37 -11.25 3.76
N TRP A 162 -16.52 -11.70 3.29
CA TRP A 162 -16.82 -13.11 3.03
C TRP A 162 -16.79 -13.38 1.53
N ARG A 163 -16.34 -14.58 1.15
CA ARG A 163 -16.24 -15.05 -0.23
C ARG A 163 -16.95 -16.38 -0.39
N ARG A 164 -17.82 -16.48 -1.41
CA ARG A 164 -18.38 -17.74 -1.91
C ARG A 164 -17.61 -18.09 -3.19
N THR A 165 -17.16 -19.34 -3.30
CA THR A 165 -16.38 -19.83 -4.44
C THR A 165 -16.97 -21.14 -4.92
N LEU A 166 -17.42 -21.19 -6.17
CA LEU A 166 -17.88 -22.40 -6.83
C LEU A 166 -16.74 -23.01 -7.66
N LEU A 167 -16.36 -24.22 -7.28
CA LEU A 167 -15.28 -25.02 -7.85
C LEU A 167 -15.89 -26.19 -8.62
N GLN A 168 -15.28 -26.55 -9.75
CA GLN A 168 -15.69 -27.69 -10.58
C GLN A 168 -14.45 -28.48 -10.97
N CYS A 169 -14.57 -29.81 -11.06
CA CYS A 169 -13.48 -30.64 -11.55
C CYS A 169 -13.11 -30.28 -13.00
N LEU A 170 -11.82 -30.19 -13.32
CA LEU A 170 -11.35 -29.86 -14.66
C LEU A 170 -11.83 -30.87 -15.72
N THR A 171 -11.86 -32.17 -15.41
CA THR A 171 -12.36 -33.23 -16.30
C THR A 171 -13.87 -33.11 -16.61
N ALA A 172 -14.61 -32.29 -15.85
CA ALA A 172 -16.03 -32.02 -16.09
C ALA A 172 -16.28 -31.14 -17.31
N ARG A 173 -15.27 -30.43 -17.81
CA ARG A 173 -15.43 -29.43 -18.86
C ARG A 173 -14.97 -29.97 -20.21
N LYS A 174 -15.91 -30.14 -21.15
CA LYS A 174 -15.55 -30.27 -22.57
C LYS A 174 -14.74 -29.05 -22.96
N ALA A 175 -13.49 -29.25 -23.38
CA ALA A 175 -12.74 -28.18 -24.03
C ALA A 175 -13.60 -27.69 -25.20
N LYS A 176 -13.84 -26.38 -25.31
CA LYS A 176 -14.53 -25.84 -26.48
C LYS A 176 -13.71 -26.26 -27.69
N VAL A 177 -14.27 -27.16 -28.51
CA VAL A 177 -13.64 -27.57 -29.77
C VAL A 177 -13.33 -26.28 -30.53
N PRO A 178 -12.08 -26.06 -30.99
CA PRO A 178 -11.76 -24.92 -31.83
C PRO A 178 -12.75 -24.91 -32.98
N MET A 179 -13.62 -23.89 -33.01
CA MET A 179 -14.70 -23.82 -33.97
C MET A 179 -14.04 -23.73 -35.36
N GLN A 180 -14.30 -24.69 -36.25
CA GLN A 180 -13.59 -24.84 -37.55
C GLN A 180 -13.66 -23.60 -38.45
N ILE A 181 -14.52 -22.63 -38.11
CA ILE A 181 -14.64 -21.29 -38.68
C ILE A 181 -13.34 -20.44 -38.54
N ALA A 182 -12.33 -20.88 -37.76
CA ALA A 182 -11.06 -20.17 -37.62
C ALA A 182 -10.01 -20.46 -38.74
N GLU A 183 -10.19 -21.50 -39.56
CA GLU A 183 -9.19 -21.87 -40.59
C GLU A 183 -9.05 -20.82 -41.70
N ASP A 184 -10.13 -20.10 -42.05
CA ASP A 184 -10.14 -19.07 -43.11
C ASP A 184 -9.44 -17.75 -42.77
N LYS A 185 -8.95 -17.54 -41.53
CA LYS A 185 -8.35 -16.25 -41.12
C LYS A 185 -6.92 -16.33 -40.59
N GLY A 186 -6.28 -17.50 -40.58
CA GLY A 186 -4.84 -17.64 -40.28
C GLY A 186 -4.39 -17.21 -38.87
N THR A 187 -5.30 -16.75 -38.00
CA THR A 187 -4.97 -16.33 -36.64
C THR A 187 -5.12 -17.52 -35.70
N PRO A 188 -4.04 -18.01 -35.06
CA PRO A 188 -4.14 -19.15 -34.15
C PRO A 188 -5.05 -18.80 -32.97
N SER A 189 -6.19 -19.49 -32.86
CA SER A 189 -7.14 -19.22 -31.77
C SER A 189 -6.49 -19.61 -30.44
N ASN A 190 -6.44 -18.67 -29.48
CA ASN A 190 -5.94 -18.89 -28.12
C ASN A 190 -6.91 -19.73 -27.25
N ALA A 191 -7.46 -20.81 -27.81
CA ALA A 191 -8.29 -21.77 -27.12
C ALA A 191 -7.44 -22.53 -26.09
N ARG A 192 -7.60 -22.16 -24.81
CA ARG A 192 -6.89 -22.83 -23.71
C ARG A 192 -7.34 -24.30 -23.64
N HIS A 193 -6.43 -25.21 -23.96
CA HIS A 193 -6.66 -26.64 -23.77
C HIS A 193 -6.74 -26.98 -22.27
N ASN A 194 -7.64 -27.89 -21.93
CA ASN A 194 -7.78 -28.43 -20.58
C ASN A 194 -6.57 -29.35 -20.28
N PRO A 195 -5.90 -29.26 -19.12
CA PRO A 195 -4.78 -30.15 -18.77
C PRO A 195 -5.17 -31.62 -18.59
N TYR A 196 -6.46 -31.91 -18.39
CA TYR A 196 -7.03 -33.26 -18.35
C TYR A 196 -8.01 -33.48 -19.49
N ASP A 197 -8.24 -34.74 -19.84
CA ASP A 197 -9.32 -35.12 -20.72
C ASP A 197 -10.70 -34.87 -20.09
N PHE A 198 -11.69 -34.65 -20.95
CA PHE A 198 -13.09 -34.64 -20.55
C PHE A 198 -13.54 -36.06 -20.24
N THR A 199 -14.05 -36.29 -19.02
CA THR A 199 -14.58 -37.59 -18.57
C THR A 199 -16.05 -37.49 -18.14
N GLY A 200 -16.73 -36.38 -18.43
CA GLY A 200 -18.11 -36.16 -17.97
C GLY A 200 -18.28 -36.03 -16.46
N CYS A 201 -17.19 -35.86 -15.70
CA CYS A 201 -17.22 -35.82 -14.23
C CYS A 201 -18.22 -34.77 -13.71
N LEU A 202 -19.00 -35.12 -12.68
CA LEU A 202 -19.99 -34.22 -12.06
C LEU A 202 -19.48 -33.55 -10.77
N ALA A 203 -18.22 -33.77 -10.39
CA ALA A 203 -17.70 -33.27 -9.12
C ALA A 203 -17.57 -31.73 -9.13
N HIS A 204 -18.24 -31.09 -8.17
CA HIS A 204 -18.28 -29.64 -7.98
C HIS A 204 -18.57 -29.31 -6.51
N VAL A 205 -18.11 -28.16 -6.03
CA VAL A 205 -18.30 -27.75 -4.64
C VAL A 205 -18.27 -26.23 -4.49
N GLU A 206 -19.15 -25.74 -3.64
CA GLU A 206 -19.28 -24.36 -3.23
C GLU A 206 -18.75 -24.22 -1.80
N ILE A 207 -17.76 -23.34 -1.61
CA ILE A 207 -17.16 -23.04 -0.31
C ILE A 207 -17.47 -21.58 0.03
N THR A 208 -17.99 -21.33 1.23
CA THR A 208 -18.12 -19.97 1.79
C THR A 208 -17.10 -19.81 2.91
N GLU A 209 -16.12 -18.92 2.69
CA GLU A 209 -14.98 -18.67 3.57
C GLU A 209 -14.79 -17.16 3.82
N CYS A 210 -14.31 -16.80 5.00
CA CYS A 210 -13.89 -15.44 5.31
C CYS A 210 -12.54 -15.12 4.64
N ASP A 211 -12.39 -13.93 4.07
CA ASP A 211 -11.15 -13.53 3.38
C ASP A 211 -10.01 -13.27 4.38
N SER A 212 -10.31 -12.75 5.58
CA SER A 212 -9.32 -12.27 6.56
C SER A 212 -8.56 -13.39 7.28
N ASP A 213 -9.25 -14.43 7.73
CA ASP A 213 -8.67 -15.55 8.49
C ASP A 213 -8.78 -16.93 7.81
N GLY A 214 -9.66 -17.06 6.81
CA GLY A 214 -9.97 -18.33 6.15
C GLY A 214 -10.95 -19.24 6.89
N ALA A 215 -11.67 -18.74 7.89
CA ALA A 215 -12.73 -19.50 8.55
C ALA A 215 -13.86 -19.82 7.56
N VAL A 216 -14.26 -21.08 7.50
CA VAL A 216 -15.26 -21.60 6.57
C VAL A 216 -16.59 -21.70 7.28
N SER A 217 -17.64 -21.11 6.73
CA SER A 217 -19.00 -21.18 7.30
C SER A 217 -19.89 -22.22 6.61
N ARG A 218 -19.56 -22.61 5.36
CA ARG A 218 -20.37 -23.55 4.56
C ARG A 218 -19.57 -24.27 3.50
N ILE A 219 -19.84 -25.57 3.34
CA ILE A 219 -19.43 -26.40 2.19
C ILE A 219 -20.68 -27.10 1.63
N MET A 220 -20.95 -26.95 0.35
CA MET A 220 -22.06 -27.65 -0.33
C MET A 220 -21.64 -28.10 -1.74
N GLY A 221 -21.91 -29.34 -2.14
CA GLY A 221 -21.38 -29.86 -3.40
C GLY A 221 -21.69 -31.32 -3.66
N TYR A 222 -21.07 -31.86 -4.71
CA TYR A 222 -20.94 -33.28 -4.98
C TYR A 222 -19.46 -33.58 -5.23
N LEU A 223 -18.84 -34.41 -4.38
CA LEU A 223 -17.39 -34.62 -4.38
C LEU A 223 -16.96 -35.96 -5.00
N CYS A 224 -17.92 -36.78 -5.44
CA CYS A 224 -17.61 -38.07 -6.04
C CYS A 224 -17.15 -37.91 -7.48
N HIS A 225 -15.88 -38.19 -7.73
CA HIS A 225 -15.34 -38.32 -9.08
C HIS A 225 -15.71 -39.68 -9.68
N ASN A 226 -15.95 -39.74 -10.99
CA ASN A 226 -16.09 -41.01 -11.72
C ASN A 226 -14.72 -41.67 -11.94
N ASP A 227 -14.70 -42.96 -12.27
CA ASP A 227 -13.45 -43.74 -12.29
C ASP A 227 -12.51 -43.33 -13.44
N GLU A 228 -13.07 -42.86 -14.55
CA GLU A 228 -12.32 -42.17 -15.61
C GLU A 228 -11.62 -40.91 -15.09
N CYS A 229 -12.31 -40.07 -14.29
CA CYS A 229 -11.68 -38.91 -13.68
C CYS A 229 -10.58 -39.30 -12.69
N LYS A 230 -10.80 -40.33 -11.85
CA LYS A 230 -9.79 -40.82 -10.90
C LYS A 230 -8.52 -41.32 -11.61
N SER A 231 -8.69 -42.03 -12.72
CA SER A 231 -7.60 -42.59 -13.53
C SER A 231 -6.98 -41.61 -14.53
N SER A 232 -7.65 -40.50 -14.86
CA SER A 232 -7.13 -39.49 -15.80
C SER A 232 -5.80 -38.88 -15.32
N VAL A 233 -4.78 -38.94 -16.18
CA VAL A 233 -3.47 -38.32 -15.94
C VAL A 233 -3.41 -36.95 -16.63
N LEU A 234 -2.59 -36.04 -16.08
CA LEU A 234 -2.22 -34.78 -16.73
C LEU A 234 -1.66 -35.05 -18.13
N LYS A 235 -2.34 -34.58 -19.19
CA LYS A 235 -1.93 -34.81 -20.58
C LYS A 235 -0.69 -34.03 -21.00
N ARG A 236 -0.33 -32.99 -20.24
CA ARG A 236 0.85 -32.16 -20.47
C ARG A 236 1.61 -32.02 -19.15
N ILE A 237 2.88 -32.42 -19.17
CA ILE A 237 3.83 -32.21 -18.08
C ILE A 237 4.97 -31.38 -18.66
N PRO A 238 5.21 -30.14 -18.17
CA PRO A 238 4.43 -29.43 -17.15
C PRO A 238 3.01 -29.04 -17.63
N ALA A 239 2.11 -28.77 -16.68
CA ALA A 239 0.71 -28.40 -16.94
C ALA A 239 0.56 -27.10 -17.76
N ILE A 240 1.54 -26.19 -17.64
CA ILE A 240 1.65 -24.99 -18.47
C ILE A 240 2.48 -25.35 -19.72
N PRO A 241 1.99 -25.09 -20.95
CA PRO A 241 2.82 -25.24 -22.15
C PRO A 241 3.97 -24.24 -22.12
N LEU A 242 5.18 -24.73 -21.85
CA LEU A 242 6.40 -23.94 -21.98
C LEU A 242 6.72 -23.70 -23.46
N HIS A 243 7.23 -22.52 -23.78
CA HIS A 243 7.77 -22.24 -25.12
C HIS A 243 8.94 -23.21 -25.41
N LEU A 244 9.04 -23.72 -26.64
CA LEU A 244 9.99 -24.78 -27.02
C LEU A 244 11.43 -24.48 -26.56
N HIS A 245 11.86 -23.22 -26.73
CA HIS A 245 13.18 -22.74 -26.30
C HIS A 245 13.45 -22.88 -24.79
N VAL A 246 12.44 -22.72 -23.94
CA VAL A 246 12.59 -22.90 -22.48
C VAL A 246 12.83 -24.38 -22.15
N TYR A 247 12.20 -25.29 -22.90
CA TYR A 247 12.40 -26.72 -22.76
C TYR A 247 13.81 -27.15 -23.23
N GLU A 248 14.30 -26.58 -24.33
CA GLU A 248 15.68 -26.77 -24.82
C GLU A 248 16.72 -26.35 -23.77
N VAL A 249 16.59 -25.12 -23.24
CA VAL A 249 17.52 -24.57 -22.23
C VAL A 249 17.47 -25.38 -20.93
N ALA A 250 16.28 -25.78 -20.45
CA ALA A 250 16.15 -26.60 -19.25
C ALA A 250 16.79 -28.00 -19.43
N LEU A 251 16.63 -28.62 -20.61
CA LEU A 251 17.31 -29.88 -20.94
C LEU A 251 18.83 -29.72 -21.06
N GLU A 252 19.32 -28.59 -21.57
CA GLU A 252 20.74 -28.30 -21.65
C GLU A 252 21.35 -28.08 -20.25
N GLN A 253 20.67 -27.33 -19.38
CA GLN A 253 21.06 -27.14 -17.98
C GLN A 253 21.07 -28.46 -17.18
N LEU A 254 20.10 -29.35 -17.40
CA LEU A 254 20.11 -30.69 -16.82
C LEU A 254 21.29 -31.53 -17.32
N LYS A 255 21.62 -31.46 -18.62
CA LYS A 255 22.75 -32.17 -19.22
C LYS A 255 24.11 -31.62 -18.76
N SER A 256 24.24 -30.31 -18.53
CA SER A 256 25.48 -29.70 -18.04
C SER A 256 25.66 -29.94 -16.53
N GLY A 257 24.61 -29.76 -15.72
CA GLY A 257 24.63 -30.05 -14.29
C GLY A 257 24.98 -31.51 -13.96
N ALA A 258 24.42 -32.46 -14.72
CA ALA A 258 24.71 -33.89 -14.57
C ALA A 258 26.14 -34.31 -14.98
N ARG A 259 26.89 -33.45 -15.70
CA ARG A 259 28.31 -33.69 -16.02
C ARG A 259 29.24 -33.18 -14.91
N SER A 260 28.88 -32.08 -14.24
CA SER A 260 29.71 -31.46 -13.20
C SER A 260 29.85 -32.31 -11.92
N THR A 261 28.88 -33.17 -11.61
CA THR A 261 28.88 -34.01 -10.40
C THR A 261 29.86 -35.20 -10.40
N LYS A 262 30.65 -35.42 -11.47
CA LYS A 262 31.61 -36.52 -11.56
C LYS A 262 33.06 -36.17 -11.24
N GLN A 263 33.41 -34.93 -10.89
CA GLN A 263 34.82 -34.49 -10.89
C GLN A 263 35.37 -33.79 -9.64
N SER A 264 34.64 -33.71 -8.52
CA SER A 264 35.15 -33.11 -7.27
C SER A 264 34.86 -33.94 -6.02
N SER A 265 35.80 -34.81 -5.67
CA SER A 265 35.83 -35.51 -4.38
C SER A 265 37.15 -35.26 -3.64
N THR A 266 37.33 -34.05 -3.09
CA THR A 266 38.45 -33.74 -2.19
C THR A 266 38.12 -32.60 -1.21
N THR A 267 37.93 -33.00 0.05
CA THR A 267 38.13 -32.29 1.35
C THR A 267 37.59 -30.86 1.62
N PRO A 268 37.07 -30.59 2.85
CA PRO A 268 36.36 -29.34 3.15
C PRO A 268 37.25 -28.23 3.73
N LYS A 269 37.44 -27.13 2.97
CA LYS A 269 37.94 -25.83 3.48
C LYS A 269 37.25 -24.60 2.85
N GLU A 270 36.14 -24.80 2.14
CA GLU A 270 35.68 -23.87 1.10
C GLU A 270 34.70 -22.77 1.56
N GLN A 271 34.15 -22.85 2.78
CA GLN A 271 33.12 -21.91 3.27
C GLN A 271 33.58 -20.47 3.56
N LYS A 272 34.88 -20.16 3.49
CA LYS A 272 35.39 -18.78 3.71
C LYS A 272 35.67 -18.02 2.40
N LEU A 273 35.68 -18.68 1.24
CA LEU A 273 35.95 -18.01 -0.04
C LEU A 273 34.68 -17.45 -0.70
N GLU A 274 33.51 -17.98 -0.34
CA GLU A 274 32.23 -17.69 -0.98
C GLU A 274 31.60 -16.34 -0.55
N THR A 275 32.06 -15.74 0.57
CA THR A 275 31.55 -14.45 1.05
C THR A 275 32.05 -13.26 0.25
N ASP A 276 33.31 -13.31 -0.18
CA ASP A 276 34.04 -12.14 -0.66
C ASP A 276 33.74 -11.87 -2.15
N SER A 277 33.59 -12.93 -2.95
CA SER A 277 33.24 -12.88 -4.38
C SER A 277 31.98 -12.06 -4.68
N SER A 278 31.00 -12.07 -3.78
CA SER A 278 29.76 -11.29 -3.94
C SER A 278 30.01 -9.78 -3.92
N THR A 279 30.93 -9.32 -3.06
CA THR A 279 31.29 -7.91 -2.89
C THR A 279 32.09 -7.42 -4.10
N GLU A 280 32.95 -8.27 -4.66
CA GLU A 280 33.73 -7.97 -5.86
C GLU A 280 32.83 -7.85 -7.10
N ILE A 281 31.89 -8.79 -7.29
CA ILE A 281 30.90 -8.75 -8.38
C ILE A 281 30.01 -7.50 -8.25
N LEU A 282 29.54 -7.17 -7.05
CA LEU A 282 28.84 -5.92 -6.75
C LEU A 282 29.66 -4.69 -7.19
N ALA A 283 30.93 -4.64 -6.80
CA ALA A 283 31.83 -3.51 -7.07
C ALA A 283 32.13 -3.38 -8.57
N GLU A 284 32.30 -4.49 -9.28
CA GLU A 284 32.46 -4.49 -10.75
C GLU A 284 31.20 -3.93 -11.44
N LEU A 285 30.01 -4.42 -11.07
CA LEU A 285 28.74 -3.94 -11.61
C LEU A 285 28.52 -2.43 -11.33
N LEU A 286 28.78 -1.99 -10.10
CA LEU A 286 28.76 -0.58 -9.71
C LEU A 286 29.76 0.27 -10.51
N LYS A 287 30.96 -0.25 -10.76
CA LYS A 287 32.01 0.42 -11.55
C LYS A 287 31.63 0.51 -13.03
N ILE A 288 31.06 -0.54 -13.61
CA ILE A 288 30.53 -0.52 -14.98
C ILE A 288 29.41 0.51 -15.10
N TRP A 289 28.47 0.53 -14.16
CA TRP A 289 27.37 1.48 -14.10
C TRP A 289 27.85 2.94 -13.97
N LYS A 290 28.76 3.22 -13.03
CA LYS A 290 29.40 4.54 -12.86
C LYS A 290 30.16 5.00 -14.12
N THR A 291 30.88 4.08 -14.77
CA THR A 291 31.58 4.33 -16.03
C THR A 291 30.58 4.68 -17.14
N HIS A 292 29.48 3.92 -17.25
CA HIS A 292 28.44 4.17 -18.25
C HIS A 292 27.74 5.52 -18.04
N LEU A 293 27.40 5.90 -16.80
CA LEU A 293 26.85 7.23 -16.49
C LEU A 293 27.82 8.39 -16.75
N SER A 294 29.12 8.11 -16.82
CA SER A 294 30.16 9.08 -17.17
C SER A 294 30.34 9.24 -18.69
N GLN A 295 29.86 8.30 -19.51
CA GLN A 295 30.05 8.34 -20.96
C GLN A 295 29.26 9.51 -21.57
N GLY A 296 29.95 10.34 -22.37
CA GLY A 296 29.35 11.49 -23.05
C GLY A 296 29.16 12.73 -22.18
N ARG A 297 29.70 12.76 -20.96
CA ARG A 297 29.71 13.94 -20.07
C ARG A 297 31.11 14.53 -19.98
N ALA A 298 31.22 15.85 -19.80
CA ALA A 298 32.49 16.53 -19.58
C ALA A 298 33.12 16.17 -18.22
N GLU A 299 32.26 15.90 -17.22
CA GLU A 299 32.63 15.48 -15.87
C GLU A 299 32.23 14.02 -15.65
N SER A 300 33.05 13.26 -14.93
CA SER A 300 32.73 11.89 -14.55
C SER A 300 31.61 11.86 -13.52
N PHE A 301 30.70 10.89 -13.65
CA PHE A 301 29.61 10.72 -12.71
C PHE A 301 30.16 10.36 -11.33
N THR A 302 29.91 11.25 -10.36
CA THR A 302 30.30 11.09 -8.97
C THR A 302 29.06 10.87 -8.12
N LEU A 303 29.03 9.74 -7.40
CA LEU A 303 28.02 9.47 -6.39
C LEU A 303 28.39 10.27 -5.14
N TYR A 304 27.45 11.09 -4.64
CA TYR A 304 27.69 11.92 -3.45
C TYR A 304 27.22 11.25 -2.17
N VAL A 305 26.01 10.71 -2.20
CA VAL A 305 25.35 10.01 -1.09
C VAL A 305 24.69 8.75 -1.63
N ALA A 306 24.81 7.64 -0.91
CA ALA A 306 24.08 6.41 -1.18
C ALA A 306 23.21 6.08 0.05
N ILE A 307 22.00 5.56 -0.17
CA ILE A 307 21.14 5.02 0.90
C ILE A 307 21.02 3.52 0.65
N THR A 308 21.42 2.65 1.58
CA THR A 308 21.28 1.19 1.43
C THR A 308 20.60 0.54 2.63
N ASP A 309 20.11 -0.68 2.43
CA ASP A 309 19.88 -1.59 3.55
C ASP A 309 21.27 -1.98 4.14
N THR A 310 21.32 -2.50 5.37
CA THR A 310 22.60 -2.79 6.07
C THR A 310 23.25 -4.11 5.64
N ASP A 311 23.26 -4.40 4.35
CA ASP A 311 24.06 -5.52 3.84
C ASP A 311 25.54 -5.09 3.73
N VAL A 312 26.40 -5.84 4.42
CA VAL A 312 27.84 -5.53 4.50
C VAL A 312 28.56 -5.67 3.16
N LYS A 313 28.02 -6.46 2.23
CA LYS A 313 28.59 -6.65 0.88
C LYS A 313 28.28 -5.43 0.00
N GLU A 314 27.05 -4.96 0.03
CA GLU A 314 26.60 -3.76 -0.70
C GLU A 314 27.40 -2.53 -0.27
N ARG A 315 27.50 -2.34 1.04
CA ARG A 315 28.30 -1.29 1.64
C ARG A 315 29.78 -1.43 1.28
N GLY A 316 30.35 -2.64 1.38
CA GLY A 316 31.74 -2.91 1.01
C GLY A 316 32.02 -2.54 -0.45
N ALA A 317 31.13 -2.91 -1.36
CA ALA A 317 31.26 -2.62 -2.78
C ALA A 317 31.09 -1.12 -3.11
N LEU A 318 30.15 -0.43 -2.46
CA LEU A 318 29.99 1.01 -2.62
C LEU A 318 31.23 1.77 -2.15
N LEU A 319 31.82 1.38 -1.02
CA LEU A 319 33.07 1.96 -0.51
C LEU A 319 34.26 1.71 -1.45
N GLN A 320 34.29 0.59 -2.18
CA GLN A 320 35.31 0.34 -3.22
C GLN A 320 35.15 1.22 -4.47
N VAL A 321 33.91 1.57 -4.85
CA VAL A 321 33.62 2.31 -6.09
C VAL A 321 33.54 3.82 -5.89
N SER A 322 33.26 4.29 -4.66
CA SER A 322 33.04 5.71 -4.37
C SER A 322 33.27 6.08 -2.90
N HIS A 323 33.93 7.22 -2.67
CA HIS A 323 34.13 7.83 -1.34
C HIS A 323 32.86 8.57 -0.83
N SER A 324 31.68 8.08 -1.21
CA SER A 324 30.39 8.71 -0.92
C SER A 324 30.03 8.59 0.55
N ALA A 325 29.25 9.55 1.08
CA ALA A 325 28.62 9.33 2.38
C ALA A 325 27.58 8.19 2.26
N MET A 326 27.70 7.20 3.13
CA MET A 326 26.74 6.11 3.25
C MET A 326 25.66 6.50 4.26
N LEU A 327 24.41 6.40 3.85
CA LEU A 327 23.24 6.41 4.71
C LEU A 327 22.74 4.97 4.85
N ASP A 328 23.10 4.34 5.96
CA ASP A 328 22.58 3.02 6.31
C ASP A 328 21.10 3.17 6.74
N LYS A 329 20.24 2.25 6.33
CA LYS A 329 18.85 2.21 6.80
C LYS A 329 18.75 1.46 8.12
N PRO A 330 18.24 2.08 9.21
CA PRO A 330 17.88 1.36 10.42
C PRO A 330 16.65 0.49 10.12
N GLU A 331 16.77 -0.85 10.21
CA GLU A 331 15.68 -1.75 9.84
C GLU A 331 14.51 -1.64 10.85
N ARG A 332 13.56 -0.76 10.55
CA ARG A 332 12.45 -0.40 11.44
C ARG A 332 11.65 -1.63 11.90
N SER A 333 11.52 -2.65 11.06
CA SER A 333 10.91 -3.94 11.37
C SER A 333 11.68 -4.75 12.40
N ALA A 334 13.02 -4.85 12.33
CA ALA A 334 13.83 -5.51 13.36
C ALA A 334 13.68 -4.80 14.73
N ILE A 335 13.56 -3.48 14.71
CA ILE A 335 13.40 -2.64 15.91
C ILE A 335 11.95 -2.66 16.48
N GLN A 336 10.93 -2.97 15.67
CA GLN A 336 9.53 -2.99 16.09
C GLN A 336 8.97 -4.39 16.38
N ARG A 337 9.36 -5.43 15.64
CA ARG A 337 8.71 -6.76 15.71
C ARG A 337 8.95 -7.56 16.98
N LYS A 338 9.95 -7.20 17.80
CA LYS A 338 10.31 -7.92 19.05
C LYS A 338 9.68 -7.33 20.32
N THR A 339 9.19 -6.09 20.29
CA THR A 339 8.43 -5.51 21.41
C THR A 339 6.97 -5.95 21.28
N GLY A 340 6.57 -6.94 22.09
CA GLY A 340 5.21 -7.51 22.07
C GLY A 340 4.13 -6.48 22.38
N ARG A 341 2.88 -6.77 21.98
CA ARG A 341 1.70 -5.90 22.20
C ARG A 341 1.22 -5.90 23.67
N GLY A 342 2.09 -5.54 24.61
CA GLY A 342 1.72 -5.26 26.00
C GLY A 342 1.03 -3.89 26.11
N THR A 343 -0.02 -3.80 26.93
CA THR A 343 -0.87 -2.60 27.09
C THR A 343 -0.38 -1.61 28.14
N GLU A 344 0.91 -1.63 28.48
CA GLU A 344 1.47 -0.71 29.47
C GLU A 344 1.66 0.70 28.89
N LYS A 345 1.38 1.71 29.70
CA LYS A 345 1.46 3.13 29.28
C LYS A 345 2.92 3.51 29.01
N PRO A 346 3.19 4.33 27.98
CA PRO A 346 4.56 4.65 27.59
C PRO A 346 5.28 5.48 28.66
N HIS A 347 6.41 4.96 29.13
CA HIS A 347 7.39 5.71 29.91
C HIS A 347 8.29 6.50 28.95
N ASP A 348 8.21 7.83 29.00
CA ASP A 348 9.06 8.80 28.30
C ASP A 348 9.15 8.69 26.73
N PRO A 349 9.75 9.68 26.02
CA PRO A 349 9.68 9.76 24.57
C PRO A 349 10.63 8.75 23.89
N ASN A 350 10.15 7.51 23.74
CA ASN A 350 10.58 6.51 22.76
C ASN A 350 12.09 6.54 22.45
N PRO A 351 12.97 5.85 23.22
CA PRO A 351 14.43 5.97 23.13
C PRO A 351 14.99 5.72 21.72
N LYS A 352 14.24 5.02 20.85
CA LYS A 352 14.52 4.85 19.42
C LYS A 352 14.60 6.19 18.67
N ALA A 353 13.74 7.16 18.99
CA ALA A 353 13.76 8.50 18.40
C ALA A 353 15.00 9.29 18.84
N SER A 354 15.36 9.23 20.12
CA SER A 354 16.60 9.83 20.65
C SER A 354 17.84 9.22 20.01
N LEU A 355 17.86 7.89 19.82
CA LEU A 355 18.95 7.18 19.17
C LEU A 355 19.08 7.55 17.67
N LEU A 356 17.97 7.64 16.93
CA LEU A 356 17.94 8.11 15.52
C LEU A 356 18.31 9.60 15.37
N ASN A 357 18.11 10.39 16.42
CA ASN A 357 18.47 11.81 16.48
C ASN A 357 19.83 12.07 17.14
N SER A 358 20.59 11.02 17.48
CA SER A 358 21.94 11.19 18.04
C SER A 358 22.92 11.76 17.01
N VAL A 359 23.73 12.72 17.45
CA VAL A 359 24.81 13.36 16.67
C VAL A 359 26.19 12.94 17.18
N ASP A 360 26.26 12.51 18.44
CA ASP A 360 27.44 11.97 19.09
C ASP A 360 27.27 10.48 19.40
N TYR A 361 28.36 9.73 19.28
CA TYR A 361 28.37 8.28 19.40
C TYR A 361 28.37 7.82 20.86
N GLU A 362 29.10 8.51 21.74
CA GLU A 362 29.17 8.17 23.16
C GLU A 362 27.81 8.44 23.83
N ALA A 363 27.15 9.54 23.47
CA ALA A 363 25.77 9.82 23.86
C ALA A 363 24.78 8.73 23.36
N ALA A 364 24.99 8.22 22.14
CA ALA A 364 24.16 7.14 21.58
C ALA A 364 24.39 5.80 22.29
N GLN A 365 25.64 5.46 22.64
CA GLN A 365 25.94 4.29 23.47
C GLN A 365 25.34 4.43 24.87
N LYS A 366 25.44 5.61 25.48
CA LYS A 366 24.88 5.87 26.81
C LYS A 366 23.37 5.64 26.84
N LEU A 367 22.61 6.10 25.84
CA LEU A 367 21.17 5.82 25.74
C LEU A 367 20.84 4.32 25.77
N ILE A 368 21.70 3.47 25.21
CA ILE A 368 21.52 2.01 25.21
C ILE A 368 21.88 1.42 26.58
N GLU A 369 22.89 1.95 27.26
CA GLU A 369 23.30 1.48 28.58
C GLU A 369 22.35 1.93 29.70
N ASP A 370 21.77 3.13 29.58
CA ASP A 370 20.70 3.63 30.44
C ASP A 370 19.44 2.74 30.31
N GLU A 371 19.04 2.38 29.08
CA GLU A 371 17.93 1.44 28.81
C GLU A 371 18.24 0.00 29.29
N ARG A 372 19.49 -0.46 29.13
CA ARG A 372 19.95 -1.77 29.65
C ARG A 372 19.89 -1.81 31.17
N SER A 373 20.27 -0.71 31.82
CA SER A 373 20.19 -0.54 33.27
C SER A 373 18.72 -0.54 33.73
N HIS A 374 17.82 0.10 32.97
CA HIS A 374 16.38 0.05 33.21
C HIS A 374 15.80 -1.37 33.13
N PHE A 375 16.10 -2.15 32.06
CA PHE A 375 15.68 -3.55 32.00
C PHE A 375 16.29 -4.41 33.12
N THR A 376 17.54 -4.14 33.51
CA THR A 376 18.20 -4.84 34.62
C THR A 376 17.57 -4.51 35.98
N ALA A 377 16.99 -3.32 36.14
CA ALA A 377 16.19 -2.95 37.31
C ALA A 377 14.80 -3.63 37.26
N LEU A 378 14.10 -3.58 36.12
CA LEU A 378 12.82 -4.27 35.91
C LEU A 378 12.92 -5.78 36.20
N SER A 379 14.00 -6.44 35.78
CA SER A 379 14.18 -7.87 36.04
C SER A 379 14.30 -8.24 37.52
N LYS A 380 14.55 -7.27 38.41
CA LYS A 380 14.66 -7.46 39.87
C LYS A 380 13.35 -7.16 40.61
N LEU A 381 12.36 -6.56 39.96
CA LEU A 381 11.09 -6.14 40.61
C LEU A 381 10.08 -7.28 40.85
N GLY A 382 10.43 -8.51 40.51
CA GLY A 382 9.82 -9.72 41.09
C GLY A 382 8.59 -10.30 40.39
N ASP A 383 7.93 -9.59 39.47
CA ASP A 383 6.91 -10.19 38.61
C ASP A 383 7.55 -11.11 37.55
N PRO A 384 7.20 -12.41 37.46
CA PRO A 384 7.74 -13.32 36.46
C PRO A 384 7.49 -12.89 35.01
N GLY A 385 6.39 -12.16 34.75
CA GLY A 385 6.08 -11.59 33.44
C GLY A 385 7.06 -10.49 33.06
N ALA A 386 7.12 -9.43 33.87
CA ALA A 386 8.04 -8.30 33.71
C ALA A 386 9.51 -8.74 33.66
N ALA A 387 9.93 -9.69 34.50
CA ALA A 387 11.30 -10.20 34.48
C ALA A 387 11.66 -10.93 33.17
N THR A 388 10.70 -11.66 32.60
CA THR A 388 10.88 -12.32 31.29
C THR A 388 10.96 -11.29 30.17
N ALA A 389 10.06 -10.30 30.16
CA ALA A 389 10.06 -9.22 29.18
C ALA A 389 11.35 -8.38 29.24
N ALA A 390 11.80 -8.02 30.44
CA ALA A 390 13.02 -7.26 30.67
C ALA A 390 14.28 -8.01 30.21
N ARG A 391 14.37 -9.33 30.45
CA ARG A 391 15.46 -10.15 29.92
C ARG A 391 15.49 -10.18 28.39
N VAL A 392 14.32 -10.24 27.73
CA VAL A 392 14.22 -10.15 26.26
C VAL A 392 14.60 -8.75 25.76
N GLY A 393 14.24 -7.69 26.50
CA GLY A 393 14.67 -6.32 26.25
C GLY A 393 16.19 -6.16 26.29
N ALA A 394 16.84 -6.65 27.35
CA ALA A 394 18.30 -6.64 27.48
C ALA A 394 18.99 -7.41 26.34
N GLN A 395 18.54 -8.62 26.00
CA GLN A 395 19.06 -9.40 24.87
C GLN A 395 18.87 -8.69 23.51
N TYR A 396 17.81 -7.90 23.37
CA TYR A 396 17.60 -7.07 22.18
C TYR A 396 18.59 -5.89 22.13
N LEU A 397 18.92 -5.27 23.26
CA LEU A 397 19.96 -4.24 23.35
C LEU A 397 21.38 -4.79 23.11
N ASP A 398 21.66 -6.03 23.51
CA ASP A 398 22.90 -6.72 23.14
C ASP A 398 23.04 -6.88 21.63
N TYR A 399 21.98 -7.36 20.97
CA TYR A 399 21.92 -7.44 19.52
C TYR A 399 22.08 -6.06 18.86
N LEU A 400 21.39 -5.03 19.36
CA LEU A 400 21.51 -3.66 18.85
C LEU A 400 22.95 -3.12 19.01
N SER A 401 23.58 -3.37 20.16
CA SER A 401 24.96 -2.96 20.45
C SER A 401 25.96 -3.65 19.51
N ALA A 402 25.86 -4.97 19.38
CA ALA A 402 26.80 -5.76 18.60
C ALA A 402 26.62 -5.60 17.08
N THR A 403 25.37 -5.50 16.60
CA THR A 403 25.07 -5.45 15.16
C THR A 403 24.93 -4.03 14.63
N TRP A 404 24.27 -3.12 15.34
CA TRP A 404 23.85 -1.80 14.82
C TRP A 404 24.72 -0.63 15.30
N MET A 405 25.32 -0.76 16.48
CA MET A 405 26.18 0.26 17.07
C MET A 405 27.69 0.20 16.75
N PRO A 406 28.26 -0.65 15.87
CA PRO A 406 29.61 -0.38 15.37
C PRO A 406 29.69 1.06 14.83
N LYS A 407 30.67 1.86 15.28
CA LYS A 407 30.71 3.33 15.06
C LYS A 407 30.53 3.75 13.60
N SER A 408 31.09 2.98 12.67
CA SER A 408 30.92 3.17 11.22
C SER A 408 29.49 2.96 10.72
N LEU A 409 28.73 2.03 11.31
CA LEU A 409 27.34 1.73 10.96
C LEU A 409 26.38 2.72 11.62
N TRP A 410 26.57 3.05 12.90
CA TRP A 410 25.84 4.12 13.56
C TRP A 410 25.99 5.47 12.83
N GLN A 411 27.18 5.76 12.29
CA GLN A 411 27.43 6.93 11.46
C GLN A 411 26.64 6.98 10.15
N GLY A 412 26.03 5.87 9.71
CA GLY A 412 25.19 5.82 8.51
C GLY A 412 23.70 6.01 8.77
N TRP A 413 23.16 5.53 9.91
CA TRP A 413 21.71 5.60 10.17
C TRP A 413 21.26 6.71 11.15
N SER A 414 22.20 7.43 11.77
CA SER A 414 21.95 8.49 12.77
C SER A 414 21.69 9.89 12.17
N LEU A 415 21.37 10.88 13.03
CA LEU A 415 21.33 12.29 12.61
C LEU A 415 22.69 12.79 12.15
N LYS A 416 23.79 12.27 12.72
CA LYS A 416 25.15 12.58 12.23
C LYS A 416 25.30 12.26 10.74
N ALA A 417 24.77 11.12 10.30
CA ALA A 417 24.76 10.71 8.90
C ALA A 417 24.04 11.73 8.01
N ARG A 418 22.84 12.13 8.43
CA ARG A 418 21.99 13.09 7.72
C ARG A 418 22.60 14.48 7.65
N MET A 419 23.29 14.94 8.71
CA MET A 419 24.04 16.20 8.69
C MET A 419 25.20 16.15 7.69
N VAL A 420 25.93 15.03 7.59
CA VAL A 420 27.00 14.87 6.59
C VAL A 420 26.42 14.86 5.17
N ALA A 421 25.36 14.10 4.92
CA ALA A 421 24.68 14.06 3.62
C ALA A 421 24.10 15.44 3.22
N SER A 422 23.50 16.16 4.16
CA SER A 422 23.01 17.54 4.01
C SER A 422 24.12 18.50 3.57
N THR A 423 25.27 18.47 4.26
CA THR A 423 26.45 19.29 3.91
C THR A 423 26.99 18.95 2.52
N ILE A 424 27.05 17.68 2.14
CA ILE A 424 27.55 17.24 0.83
C ILE A 424 26.59 17.64 -0.31
N LEU A 425 25.27 17.55 -0.08
CA LEU A 425 24.26 17.82 -1.10
C LEU A 425 23.83 19.30 -1.16
N GLY A 426 24.21 20.13 -0.19
CA GLY A 426 23.81 21.54 -0.11
C GLY A 426 22.32 21.75 0.17
N VAL A 427 21.66 20.79 0.85
CA VAL A 427 20.21 20.84 1.17
C VAL A 427 19.98 20.77 2.68
N PRO A 428 18.87 21.30 3.23
CA PRO A 428 18.55 21.20 4.66
C PRO A 428 18.51 19.74 5.16
N VAL A 429 18.85 19.51 6.42
CA VAL A 429 18.90 18.16 7.03
C VAL A 429 17.54 17.48 7.01
N GLU A 430 16.46 18.25 7.09
CA GLU A 430 15.06 17.82 7.02
C GLU A 430 14.66 17.35 5.61
N SER A 431 15.42 17.73 4.58
CA SER A 431 15.24 17.28 3.20
C SER A 431 15.96 15.95 2.91
N ILE A 432 16.84 15.51 3.82
CA ILE A 432 17.48 14.20 3.73
C ILE A 432 16.48 13.13 4.19
N ILE A 433 16.06 12.29 3.25
CA ILE A 433 15.06 11.24 3.47
C ILE A 433 15.56 10.26 4.55
N THR A 434 14.84 10.22 5.68
CA THR A 434 15.14 9.37 6.84
C THR A 434 14.50 7.99 6.77
N MET A 435 13.50 7.83 5.90
CA MET A 435 12.52 6.75 5.97
C MET A 435 12.26 6.15 4.60
N THR A 436 12.12 4.83 4.62
CA THR A 436 11.83 3.99 3.47
C THR A 436 10.36 4.02 3.05
N ASN A 437 9.57 5.02 3.43
CA ASN A 437 8.17 5.13 2.97
C ASN A 437 8.06 5.19 1.44
N HIS A 438 8.95 5.92 0.77
CA HIS A 438 9.01 5.96 -0.69
C HIS A 438 9.40 4.59 -1.25
N LEU A 439 10.38 3.93 -0.62
CA LEU A 439 10.85 2.59 -0.97
C LEU A 439 9.77 1.51 -0.81
N GLU A 440 9.08 1.51 0.33
CA GLU A 440 8.02 0.57 0.69
C GLU A 440 6.78 0.80 -0.17
N SER A 441 6.43 2.05 -0.47
CA SER A 441 5.38 2.40 -1.43
C SER A 441 5.71 1.89 -2.84
N PHE A 442 6.93 2.12 -3.33
CA PHE A 442 7.36 1.59 -4.62
C PHE A 442 7.35 0.05 -4.63
N ASN A 443 7.92 -0.59 -3.60
CA ASN A 443 7.90 -2.05 -3.45
C ASN A 443 6.47 -2.61 -3.43
N HIS A 444 5.56 -1.96 -2.72
CA HIS A 444 4.16 -2.36 -2.65
C HIS A 444 3.51 -2.30 -4.04
N VAL A 445 3.65 -1.18 -4.74
CA VAL A 445 3.11 -1.03 -6.10
C VAL A 445 3.79 -2.00 -7.08
N LEU A 446 5.10 -2.19 -6.99
CA LEU A 446 5.84 -3.16 -7.81
C LEU A 446 5.33 -4.59 -7.61
N LYS A 447 5.21 -5.03 -6.35
CA LYS A 447 4.83 -6.41 -5.99
C LYS A 447 3.34 -6.69 -6.17
N ASN A 448 2.47 -5.69 -6.00
CA ASN A 448 1.02 -5.90 -5.97
C ASN A 448 0.30 -5.40 -7.24
N LYS A 449 0.87 -4.44 -7.99
CA LYS A 449 0.29 -3.95 -9.26
C LYS A 449 1.03 -4.49 -10.48
N TYR A 450 2.36 -4.40 -10.51
CA TYR A 450 3.13 -4.66 -11.73
C TYR A 450 3.55 -6.12 -11.90
N ILE A 451 4.27 -6.71 -10.93
CA ILE A 451 4.75 -8.09 -11.02
C ILE A 451 3.63 -9.12 -11.23
N PRO A 452 2.45 -9.05 -10.56
CA PRO A 452 1.42 -10.09 -10.67
C PRO A 452 0.85 -10.26 -12.08
N GLN A 453 0.90 -9.23 -12.92
CA GLN A 453 0.46 -9.29 -14.32
C GLN A 453 1.33 -10.23 -15.17
N TRP A 454 2.57 -10.46 -14.74
CA TRP A 454 3.53 -11.35 -15.39
C TRP A 454 3.60 -12.73 -14.72
N GLN A 455 3.07 -12.87 -13.50
CA GLN A 455 3.05 -14.13 -12.76
C GLN A 455 1.94 -15.05 -13.28
N HIS A 456 2.32 -16.22 -13.80
CA HIS A 456 1.34 -17.26 -14.14
C HIS A 456 0.97 -18.07 -12.89
N SER A 457 -0.31 -18.03 -12.52
CA SER A 457 -0.89 -18.75 -11.36
C SER A 457 -0.19 -18.47 -10.02
N GLY A 458 0.35 -17.25 -9.83
CA GLY A 458 1.09 -16.88 -8.61
C GLY A 458 2.50 -17.47 -8.50
N ALA A 459 2.98 -18.20 -9.51
CA ALA A 459 4.36 -18.66 -9.56
C ALA A 459 5.35 -17.48 -9.57
N HIS A 460 6.53 -17.68 -8.99
CA HIS A 460 7.60 -16.68 -9.05
C HIS A 460 8.14 -16.57 -10.47
N LEU A 461 8.42 -15.34 -10.91
CA LEU A 461 9.15 -15.12 -12.16
C LEU A 461 10.56 -15.67 -12.05
N TRP A 462 11.06 -16.25 -13.13
CA TRP A 462 12.48 -16.54 -13.27
C TRP A 462 13.28 -15.23 -13.19
N PHE A 463 14.47 -15.31 -12.61
CA PHE A 463 15.19 -14.14 -12.15
C PHE A 463 15.71 -13.24 -13.31
N ASP A 464 16.22 -13.87 -14.36
CA ASP A 464 16.60 -13.25 -15.62
C ASP A 464 15.40 -12.58 -16.33
N PHE A 465 14.26 -13.26 -16.37
CA PHE A 465 13.02 -12.76 -16.94
C PHE A 465 12.43 -11.59 -16.14
N LEU A 466 12.53 -11.63 -14.80
CA LEU A 466 12.18 -10.52 -13.92
C LEU A 466 13.06 -9.30 -14.20
N ILE A 467 14.40 -9.45 -14.27
CA ILE A 467 15.31 -8.35 -14.64
C ILE A 467 14.94 -7.78 -16.02
N HIS A 468 14.69 -8.66 -17.00
CA HIS A 468 14.32 -8.23 -18.35
C HIS A 468 13.06 -7.36 -18.32
N ILE A 469 11.96 -7.86 -17.74
CA ILE A 469 10.67 -7.14 -17.64
C ILE A 469 10.80 -5.85 -16.83
N LEU A 470 11.55 -5.85 -15.72
CA LEU A 470 11.80 -4.66 -14.92
C LEU A 470 12.41 -3.55 -15.78
N ILE A 471 13.45 -3.87 -16.55
CA ILE A 471 14.18 -2.91 -17.39
C ILE A 471 13.36 -2.48 -18.62
N ILE A 472 12.72 -3.42 -19.33
CA ILE A 472 12.11 -3.14 -20.64
C ILE A 472 10.63 -2.77 -20.60
N ARG A 473 9.91 -3.03 -19.50
CA ARG A 473 8.47 -2.73 -19.36
C ARG A 473 8.16 -1.93 -18.10
N ILE A 474 8.37 -2.51 -16.92
CA ILE A 474 7.83 -1.96 -15.66
C ILE A 474 8.45 -0.60 -15.32
N LEU A 475 9.78 -0.47 -15.30
CA LEU A 475 10.41 0.81 -14.97
C LEU A 475 10.07 1.91 -16.00
N PRO A 476 10.17 1.68 -17.34
CA PRO A 476 9.72 2.65 -18.34
C PRO A 476 8.27 3.12 -18.15
N GLU A 477 7.35 2.20 -17.83
CA GLU A 477 5.94 2.51 -17.59
C GLU A 477 5.76 3.37 -16.33
N ILE A 478 6.40 3.01 -15.21
CA ILE A 478 6.37 3.80 -13.98
C ILE A 478 6.91 5.23 -14.23
N PHE A 479 8.01 5.37 -14.97
CA PHE A 479 8.57 6.69 -15.30
C PHE A 479 7.73 7.46 -16.33
N ALA A 480 7.03 6.80 -17.25
CA ALA A 480 6.05 7.45 -18.13
C ALA A 480 4.85 7.98 -17.32
N THR A 481 4.24 7.14 -16.48
CA THR A 481 3.12 7.50 -15.61
C THR A 481 3.47 8.64 -14.66
N ARG A 482 4.66 8.62 -14.03
CA ARG A 482 5.14 9.73 -13.19
C ARG A 482 5.31 11.04 -13.98
N ARG A 483 5.86 10.99 -15.21
CA ARG A 483 5.97 12.18 -16.08
C ARG A 483 4.62 12.73 -16.49
N HIS A 484 3.67 11.87 -16.89
CA HIS A 484 2.31 12.29 -17.24
C HIS A 484 1.60 12.92 -16.03
N ARG A 485 1.72 12.33 -14.83
CA ARG A 485 1.18 12.90 -13.58
C ARG A 485 1.79 14.27 -13.28
N GLN A 486 3.10 14.43 -13.41
CA GLN A 486 3.77 15.71 -13.19
C GLN A 486 3.36 16.77 -14.21
N GLN A 487 3.25 16.41 -15.50
CA GLN A 487 2.75 17.29 -16.55
C GLN A 487 1.30 17.73 -16.29
N TYR A 488 0.44 16.78 -15.87
CA TYR A 488 -0.94 17.08 -15.49
C TYR A 488 -1.01 18.01 -14.27
N GLN A 489 -0.27 17.72 -13.19
CA GLN A 489 -0.19 18.60 -12.01
C GLN A 489 0.32 20.01 -12.36
N ASN A 490 1.33 20.12 -13.23
CA ASN A 490 1.82 21.41 -13.72
C ASN A 490 0.75 22.15 -14.54
N TRP A 491 0.03 21.45 -15.42
CA TRP A 491 -1.08 22.03 -16.19
C TRP A 491 -2.22 22.51 -15.28
N VAL A 492 -2.63 21.70 -14.31
CA VAL A 492 -3.65 22.05 -13.29
C VAL A 492 -3.21 23.29 -12.51
N ASN A 493 -1.97 23.34 -12.03
CA ASN A 493 -1.41 24.49 -11.32
C ASN A 493 -1.44 25.76 -12.20
N LEU A 494 -1.05 25.67 -13.48
CA LEU A 494 -1.08 26.81 -14.42
C LEU A 494 -2.51 27.31 -14.70
N GLN A 495 -3.50 26.40 -14.81
CA GLN A 495 -4.90 26.83 -14.95
C GLN A 495 -5.38 27.54 -13.67
N PHE A 496 -5.17 26.96 -12.50
CA PHE A 496 -5.59 27.58 -11.24
C PHE A 496 -4.89 28.92 -10.98
N GLU A 497 -3.60 29.03 -11.26
CA GLU A 497 -2.84 30.28 -11.13
C GLU A 497 -3.39 31.36 -12.08
N LYS A 498 -3.76 30.99 -13.31
CA LYS A 498 -4.42 31.90 -14.27
C LYS A 498 -5.79 32.39 -13.77
N TYR A 499 -6.61 31.52 -13.20
CA TYR A 499 -7.94 31.90 -12.69
C TYR A 499 -7.91 32.59 -11.31
N ALA A 500 -6.88 32.35 -10.49
CA ALA A 500 -6.67 32.97 -9.18
C ALA A 500 -5.79 34.24 -9.24
N GLY A 501 -5.78 34.94 -10.38
CA GLY A 501 -5.10 36.23 -10.54
C GLY A 501 -3.57 36.19 -10.38
N GLY A 502 -2.93 35.09 -10.80
CA GLY A 502 -1.49 34.85 -10.60
C GLY A 502 -1.14 34.22 -9.24
N THR A 503 -2.13 33.92 -8.40
CA THR A 503 -1.89 33.28 -7.10
C THR A 503 -1.81 31.77 -7.26
N ASN A 504 -0.65 31.18 -6.96
CA ASN A 504 -0.49 29.74 -7.00
C ASN A 504 -1.21 29.07 -5.82
N LEU A 505 -2.45 28.60 -6.04
CA LEU A 505 -3.31 28.03 -5.00
C LEU A 505 -2.69 26.82 -4.27
N SER A 506 -1.85 26.01 -4.93
CA SER A 506 -1.21 24.87 -4.25
C SER A 506 -0.20 25.33 -3.20
N LYS A 507 0.53 26.43 -3.44
CA LYS A 507 1.37 27.08 -2.41
C LYS A 507 0.53 27.66 -1.27
N VAL A 508 -0.62 28.28 -1.56
CA VAL A 508 -1.52 28.83 -0.53
C VAL A 508 -2.04 27.72 0.37
N LEU A 509 -2.58 26.64 -0.21
CA LEU A 509 -3.06 25.47 0.53
C LEU A 509 -1.94 24.72 1.28
N GLN A 510 -0.72 24.69 0.73
CA GLN A 510 0.43 24.10 1.42
C GLN A 510 0.85 24.95 2.63
N GLU A 511 0.81 26.27 2.51
CA GLU A 511 1.10 27.17 3.63
C GLU A 511 -0.02 27.15 4.67
N GLU A 512 -1.29 27.15 4.27
CA GLU A 512 -2.43 26.93 5.16
C GLU A 512 -2.32 25.58 5.89
N ARG A 513 -1.90 24.51 5.21
CA ARG A 513 -1.65 23.21 5.84
C ARG A 513 -0.47 23.27 6.82
N ARG A 514 0.61 23.99 6.53
CA ARG A 514 1.72 24.21 7.48
C ARG A 514 1.26 25.00 8.69
N VAL A 515 0.43 26.02 8.49
CA VAL A 515 -0.20 26.83 9.54
C VAL A 515 -1.06 25.93 10.44
N LEU A 516 -1.97 25.12 9.87
CA LEU A 516 -2.78 24.15 10.62
C LEU A 516 -1.93 23.10 11.35
N GLN A 517 -0.87 22.58 10.73
CA GLN A 517 0.06 21.66 11.39
C GLN A 517 0.88 22.32 12.50
N ALA A 518 1.19 23.62 12.38
CA ALA A 518 1.83 24.39 13.44
C ALA A 518 0.88 24.62 14.63
N ILE A 519 -0.41 24.87 14.39
CA ILE A 519 -1.45 24.88 15.46
C ILE A 519 -1.46 23.53 16.18
N GLN A 520 -1.51 22.41 15.44
CA GLN A 520 -1.58 21.06 16.00
C GLN A 520 -0.30 20.62 16.74
N LYS A 521 0.87 21.14 16.35
CA LYS A 521 2.17 20.78 16.97
C LYS A 521 2.58 21.65 18.16
N GLY A 522 1.83 22.70 18.46
CA GLY A 522 2.05 23.50 19.66
C GLY A 522 1.11 24.69 19.73
N SER A 523 0.27 24.70 20.76
CA SER A 523 -0.43 25.89 21.23
C SER A 523 0.61 27.00 21.47
N LYS A 524 0.62 28.03 20.61
CA LYS A 524 1.54 29.16 20.79
C LYS A 524 1.15 29.89 22.07
N ALA A 525 2.10 29.98 23.00
CA ALA A 525 1.94 30.71 24.26
C ALA A 525 1.33 32.10 24.03
N CYS A 526 0.25 32.41 24.75
CA CYS A 526 -0.44 33.70 24.64
C CYS A 526 0.06 34.67 25.71
N TRP A 527 0.72 35.75 25.32
CA TRP A 527 1.08 36.86 26.20
C TRP A 527 0.42 38.19 25.80
N TRP A 528 0.30 39.10 26.77
CA TRP A 528 -0.53 40.30 26.73
C TRP A 528 0.33 41.58 26.80
N ALA A 529 1.27 41.73 25.86
CA ALA A 529 2.04 42.96 25.72
C ALA A 529 1.12 44.18 25.40
N ALA A 530 1.53 45.39 25.78
CA ALA A 530 0.81 46.62 25.42
C ALA A 530 0.78 46.80 23.89
N ASP A 531 -0.41 47.03 23.32
CA ASP A 531 -0.62 47.06 21.87
C ASP A 531 -1.89 47.87 21.55
N HIS A 532 -1.77 49.19 21.62
CA HIS A 532 -2.89 50.13 21.47
C HIS A 532 -3.70 49.89 20.18
N GLN A 533 -3.03 49.54 19.07
CA GLN A 533 -3.71 49.25 17.81
C GLN A 533 -4.58 48.00 17.90
N ARG A 534 -4.10 46.90 18.50
CA ARG A 534 -4.93 45.70 18.71
C ARG A 534 -6.03 45.92 19.75
N ASP A 535 -5.83 46.81 20.72
CA ASP A 535 -6.84 47.19 21.72
C ASP A 535 -7.96 48.04 21.10
N GLU A 536 -7.64 49.01 20.24
CA GLU A 536 -8.64 49.77 19.46
C GLU A 536 -9.46 48.85 18.54
N LEU A 537 -8.79 47.92 17.84
CA LEU A 537 -9.46 46.93 16.99
C LEU A 537 -10.34 45.96 17.80
N ALA A 538 -9.97 45.64 19.03
CA ALA A 538 -10.79 44.86 19.95
C ALA A 538 -12.06 45.62 20.38
N VAL A 539 -11.95 46.91 20.68
CA VAL A 539 -13.10 47.78 20.94
C VAL A 539 -14.01 47.87 19.71
N ALA A 540 -13.46 47.93 18.50
CA ALA A 540 -14.24 47.91 17.25
C ALA A 540 -15.03 46.61 17.07
N ILE A 541 -14.43 45.44 17.33
CA ILE A 541 -15.11 44.13 17.34
C ILE A 541 -16.31 44.13 18.30
N LEU A 542 -16.14 44.69 19.51
CA LEU A 542 -17.22 44.75 20.50
C LEU A 542 -18.33 45.71 20.13
N ARG A 543 -18.01 46.89 19.57
CA ARG A 543 -19.00 47.87 19.08
C ARG A 543 -19.83 47.32 17.92
N ALA A 544 -19.21 46.51 17.06
CA ALA A 544 -19.88 45.89 15.90
C ALA A 544 -20.67 44.61 16.23
N GLY A 545 -20.70 44.16 17.50
CA GLY A 545 -21.42 42.93 17.89
C GLY A 545 -20.83 41.66 17.30
N LEU A 546 -19.54 41.66 16.94
CA LEU A 546 -18.88 40.54 16.26
C LEU A 546 -18.31 39.47 17.20
N LEU A 547 -18.40 39.68 18.52
CA LEU A 547 -18.07 38.69 19.54
C LEU A 547 -19.36 38.11 20.14
N ASN A 548 -19.67 36.87 19.78
CA ASN A 548 -20.94 36.20 20.05
C ASN A 548 -20.75 34.92 20.85
N GLY A 549 -21.82 34.48 21.53
CA GLY A 549 -21.88 33.18 22.19
C GLY A 549 -20.77 32.97 23.22
N ILE A 550 -20.57 33.93 24.14
CA ILE A 550 -19.61 33.75 25.23
C ILE A 550 -20.16 32.67 26.18
N THR A 551 -19.62 31.46 26.09
CA THR A 551 -19.94 30.33 26.94
C THR A 551 -18.90 30.20 28.05
N ARG A 552 -19.35 29.68 29.20
CA ARG A 552 -18.49 29.32 30.33
C ARG A 552 -18.44 27.80 30.41
N ASP A 553 -17.24 27.25 30.50
CA ASP A 553 -17.05 25.81 30.67
C ASP A 553 -17.54 25.33 32.06
N VAL A 554 -17.82 24.02 32.16
CA VAL A 554 -18.22 23.33 33.39
C VAL A 554 -17.19 23.49 34.51
N SER A 555 -15.89 23.62 34.18
CA SER A 555 -14.84 23.91 35.16
C SER A 555 -14.95 25.30 35.80
N GLU A 556 -15.82 26.18 35.31
CA GLU A 556 -15.94 27.59 35.73
C GLU A 556 -14.69 28.47 35.51
N HIS A 557 -13.59 27.90 35.00
CA HIS A 557 -12.29 28.55 34.80
C HIS A 557 -11.97 28.90 33.34
N GLN A 558 -12.68 28.31 32.37
CA GLN A 558 -12.53 28.55 30.94
C GLN A 558 -13.73 29.28 30.35
N PHE A 559 -13.44 30.25 29.48
CA PHE A 559 -14.43 31.03 28.73
C PHE A 559 -14.12 30.92 27.25
N GLU A 560 -15.15 30.59 26.48
CA GLU A 560 -15.07 30.41 25.04
C GLU A 560 -16.01 31.40 24.36
N ALA A 561 -15.65 31.85 23.17
CA ALA A 561 -16.46 32.75 22.38
C ALA A 561 -16.22 32.55 20.88
N VAL A 562 -17.22 32.95 20.09
CA VAL A 562 -17.20 32.89 18.63
C VAL A 562 -17.06 34.32 18.10
N CYS A 563 -15.96 34.61 17.41
CA CYS A 563 -15.62 35.96 16.95
C CYS A 563 -15.53 36.05 15.42
N TYR A 564 -16.23 37.01 14.82
CA TYR A 564 -16.27 37.23 13.38
C TYR A 564 -15.27 38.31 12.93
N SER A 565 -14.76 38.18 11.70
CA SER A 565 -13.76 39.10 11.16
C SER A 565 -14.38 40.47 10.81
N THR A 566 -13.78 41.55 11.32
CA THR A 566 -14.13 42.93 10.92
C THR A 566 -13.91 43.23 9.44
N ALA A 567 -13.08 42.44 8.74
CA ALA A 567 -12.79 42.63 7.32
C ALA A 567 -13.78 41.89 6.41
N ASN A 568 -14.40 40.81 6.91
CA ASN A 568 -15.44 40.08 6.20
C ASN A 568 -16.32 39.32 7.21
N PRO A 569 -17.48 39.87 7.61
CA PRO A 569 -18.37 39.23 8.59
C PRO A 569 -18.94 37.89 8.13
N THR A 570 -18.93 37.57 6.84
CA THR A 570 -19.41 36.27 6.31
C THR A 570 -18.30 35.21 6.25
N SER A 571 -17.09 35.51 6.73
CA SER A 571 -16.01 34.51 6.82
C SER A 571 -16.28 33.49 7.91
N THR A 572 -15.59 32.34 7.83
CA THR A 572 -15.54 31.34 8.91
C THR A 572 -15.25 32.01 10.25
N PRO A 573 -16.06 31.76 11.30
CA PRO A 573 -15.85 32.40 12.60
C PRO A 573 -14.61 31.85 13.30
N TYR A 574 -13.94 32.71 14.08
CA TYR A 574 -12.82 32.32 14.94
C TYR A 574 -13.32 31.89 16.31
N GLN A 575 -13.00 30.67 16.73
CA GLN A 575 -13.03 30.28 18.14
C GLN A 575 -11.94 31.03 18.92
N VAL A 576 -12.31 31.51 20.11
CA VAL A 576 -11.47 32.29 21.03
C VAL A 576 -11.67 31.73 22.44
N THR A 577 -10.59 31.37 23.13
CA THR A 577 -10.64 30.76 24.46
C THR A 577 -9.71 31.50 25.43
N ILE A 578 -10.17 31.80 26.64
CA ILE A 578 -9.37 32.35 27.75
C ILE A 578 -9.63 31.54 29.01
N HIS A 579 -8.56 31.02 29.63
CA HIS A 579 -8.57 30.36 30.93
C HIS A 579 -8.08 31.32 32.01
N ARG A 580 -8.64 31.23 33.22
CA ARG A 580 -8.31 32.11 34.36
C ARG A 580 -6.84 32.09 34.82
N ILE A 581 -6.11 31.02 34.48
CA ILE A 581 -4.68 30.83 34.78
C ILE A 581 -3.75 31.48 33.74
N GLY A 582 -4.30 32.17 32.74
CA GLY A 582 -3.54 32.89 31.71
C GLY A 582 -3.24 32.11 30.43
N TYR A 583 -3.58 30.82 30.36
CA TYR A 583 -3.70 30.13 29.07
C TYR A 583 -4.80 30.79 28.24
N ALA A 584 -4.53 31.02 26.96
CA ALA A 584 -5.50 31.53 26.02
C ALA A 584 -5.12 31.13 24.59
N SER A 585 -6.12 30.92 23.73
CA SER A 585 -5.92 30.50 22.35
C SER A 585 -6.94 31.13 21.40
N CYS A 586 -6.57 31.28 20.13
CA CYS A 586 -7.45 31.76 19.09
C CYS A 586 -7.12 31.16 17.73
N THR A 587 -8.14 30.77 16.99
CA THR A 587 -8.01 30.15 15.65
C THR A 587 -7.65 31.13 14.53
N CYS A 588 -7.56 32.43 14.80
CA CYS A 588 -7.24 33.44 13.78
C CYS A 588 -5.76 33.44 13.38
N LEU A 589 -5.47 33.73 12.11
CA LEU A 589 -4.10 33.74 11.56
C LEU A 589 -3.11 34.63 12.33
N ASP A 590 -3.53 35.79 12.86
CA ASP A 590 -2.67 36.67 13.68
C ASP A 590 -2.09 35.93 14.91
N PHE A 591 -2.95 35.19 15.62
CA PHE A 591 -2.54 34.36 16.75
C PHE A 591 -1.66 33.18 16.28
N VAL A 592 -2.05 32.51 15.20
CA VAL A 592 -1.33 31.32 14.73
C VAL A 592 0.07 31.65 14.21
N HIS A 593 0.25 32.78 13.53
CA HIS A 593 1.57 33.19 13.04
C HIS A 593 2.44 33.78 14.16
N ARG A 594 1.91 34.72 14.96
CA ARG A 594 2.72 35.48 15.93
C ARG A 594 2.75 34.86 17.33
N GLY A 595 1.68 34.20 17.75
CA GLY A 595 1.34 34.07 19.17
C GLY A 595 0.91 35.42 19.76
N GLY A 596 0.78 35.45 21.09
CA GLY A 596 0.37 36.66 21.81
C GLY A 596 -1.08 37.08 21.58
N ALA A 597 -1.62 37.91 22.45
CA ALA A 597 -3.02 38.33 22.39
C ALA A 597 -3.34 39.10 21.11
N CYS A 598 -4.10 38.46 20.21
CA CYS A 598 -4.66 39.04 19.00
C CYS A 598 -5.87 39.95 19.34
N LYS A 599 -6.39 40.68 18.34
CA LYS A 599 -7.57 41.56 18.53
C LYS A 599 -8.82 40.81 19.03
N HIS A 600 -9.02 39.55 18.67
CA HIS A 600 -10.17 38.75 19.09
C HIS A 600 -10.06 38.33 20.58
N LEU A 601 -8.87 37.93 21.01
CA LEU A 601 -8.56 37.65 22.43
C LEU A 601 -8.73 38.90 23.30
N ARG A 602 -8.26 40.06 22.82
CA ARG A 602 -8.45 41.35 23.49
C ARG A 602 -9.93 41.73 23.59
N ALA A 603 -10.73 41.47 22.57
CA ALA A 603 -12.18 41.71 22.62
C ALA A 603 -12.86 40.85 23.70
N LEU A 604 -12.51 39.56 23.80
CA LEU A 604 -13.02 38.69 24.85
C LEU A 604 -12.54 39.15 26.25
N ARG A 605 -11.25 39.46 26.40
CA ARG A 605 -10.70 40.01 27.65
C ARG A 605 -11.44 41.26 28.12
N ILE A 606 -11.72 42.24 27.26
CA ILE A 606 -12.44 43.46 27.65
C ILE A 606 -13.83 43.13 28.23
N ARG A 607 -14.52 42.09 27.72
CA ARG A 607 -15.80 41.61 28.29
C ARG A 607 -15.60 40.90 29.64
N LEU A 608 -14.58 40.06 29.77
CA LEU A 608 -14.26 39.37 31.02
C LEU A 608 -13.86 40.38 32.12
N ASP A 609 -12.98 41.34 31.81
CA ASP A 609 -12.50 42.37 32.74
C ASP A 609 -13.65 43.29 33.21
N ALA A 610 -14.66 43.53 32.36
CA ALA A 610 -15.89 44.23 32.76
C ALA A 610 -16.72 43.39 33.75
N TRP A 611 -16.87 42.08 33.55
CA TRP A 611 -17.55 41.19 34.50
C TRP A 611 -16.79 41.02 35.83
N VAL A 612 -15.45 41.05 35.79
CA VAL A 612 -14.61 41.08 36.99
C VAL A 612 -14.83 42.38 37.76
N SER A 613 -14.85 43.51 37.06
CA SER A 613 -15.11 44.83 37.66
C SER A 613 -16.51 44.95 38.29
N SER A 614 -17.50 44.24 37.75
CA SER A 614 -18.85 44.12 38.32
C SER A 614 -18.99 43.07 39.43
N GLY A 615 -17.92 42.37 39.81
CA GLY A 615 -17.95 41.32 40.83
C GLY A 615 -18.64 40.01 40.40
N HIS A 616 -18.98 39.85 39.12
CA HIS A 616 -19.57 38.61 38.60
C HIS A 616 -18.53 37.51 38.37
N LEU A 617 -17.27 37.88 38.14
CA LEU A 617 -16.17 36.95 37.98
C LEU A 617 -14.97 37.32 38.88
N PRO A 618 -14.25 36.32 39.41
CA PRO A 618 -12.95 36.54 40.03
C PRO A 618 -11.86 36.84 38.99
N THR A 619 -10.80 37.54 39.41
CA THR A 619 -9.71 38.01 38.56
C THR A 619 -9.02 36.91 37.73
N PHE A 620 -8.55 37.32 36.55
CA PHE A 620 -7.79 36.50 35.60
C PHE A 620 -6.31 36.87 35.66
N TYR A 621 -5.43 35.89 35.48
CA TYR A 621 -4.02 36.16 35.21
C TYR A 621 -3.82 36.37 33.70
N TYR A 622 -3.06 37.38 33.31
CA TYR A 622 -2.71 37.68 31.92
C TYR A 622 -1.19 37.84 31.81
N PRO A 623 -0.44 36.81 31.34
CA PRO A 623 1.03 36.88 31.29
C PRO A 623 1.49 38.00 30.36
N GLY A 624 2.27 38.95 30.88
CA GLY A 624 2.72 40.12 30.10
C GLY A 624 3.80 39.80 29.06
N THR A 625 4.57 38.71 29.24
CA THR A 625 5.74 38.37 28.43
C THR A 625 5.65 36.96 27.82
N PRO A 626 6.33 36.68 26.70
CA PRO A 626 6.39 35.34 26.12
C PRO A 626 7.00 34.28 27.04
N ALA A 627 7.88 34.68 27.97
CA ALA A 627 8.48 33.77 28.96
C ALA A 627 7.43 33.33 29.99
N ALA A 628 6.76 34.29 30.64
CA ALA A 628 5.69 34.01 31.60
C ALA A 628 4.52 33.22 30.97
N ALA A 629 4.28 33.40 29.67
CA ALA A 629 3.26 32.63 28.95
C ALA A 629 3.68 31.18 28.61
N LYS A 630 4.98 30.87 28.58
CA LYS A 630 5.49 29.49 28.40
C LYS A 630 5.53 28.69 29.70
N GLU A 631 5.57 29.37 30.84
CA GLU A 631 5.52 28.77 32.18
C GLU A 631 4.10 28.32 32.57
N ILE A 632 3.07 28.79 31.84
CA ILE A 632 1.70 28.34 32.03
C ILE A 632 1.47 27.10 31.16
N GLU A 633 1.41 25.94 31.80
CA GLU A 633 1.03 24.70 31.13
C GLU A 633 -0.41 24.79 30.58
N GLU A 634 -0.63 24.24 29.39
CA GLU A 634 -1.97 24.05 28.84
C GLU A 634 -2.73 23.09 29.75
N PRO A 635 -3.88 23.49 30.34
CA PRO A 635 -4.61 22.63 31.26
C PRO A 635 -5.03 21.37 30.52
N LEU A 636 -4.55 20.22 31.01
CA LEU A 636 -4.78 18.90 30.41
C LEU A 636 -6.28 18.68 30.21
N GLN A 637 -6.75 18.77 28.97
CA GLN A 637 -8.15 18.47 28.66
C GLN A 637 -8.48 17.04 29.09
N PRO A 638 -9.61 16.81 29.80
CA PRO A 638 -10.11 15.46 29.96
C PRO A 638 -10.36 14.86 28.56
N PRO A 639 -10.02 13.58 28.33
CA PRO A 639 -10.00 13.01 26.98
C PRO A 639 -11.38 13.04 26.33
N ALA A 640 -11.58 13.99 25.42
CA ALA A 640 -12.83 14.17 24.70
C ALA A 640 -13.01 13.03 23.67
N LEU A 641 -14.14 12.34 23.75
CA LEU A 641 -14.61 11.40 22.72
C LEU A 641 -15.06 12.18 21.48
N SER A 642 -14.10 12.63 20.67
CA SER A 642 -14.32 13.38 19.43
C SER A 642 -14.06 12.50 18.20
N GLU A 643 -15.13 11.95 17.62
CA GLU A 643 -15.06 11.19 16.35
C GLU A 643 -14.69 12.08 15.15
N GLN A 644 -14.95 13.39 15.26
CA GLN A 644 -14.72 14.36 14.18
C GLN A 644 -13.23 14.59 13.88
N GLY A 645 -12.36 14.55 14.90
CA GLY A 645 -10.92 14.61 14.71
C GLY A 645 -10.36 13.39 13.96
N ALA A 646 -10.92 12.20 14.22
CA ALA A 646 -10.54 10.98 13.51
C ALA A 646 -10.93 11.03 12.03
N MET A 647 -12.14 11.51 11.70
CA MET A 647 -12.60 11.59 10.31
C MET A 647 -11.77 12.57 9.47
N ALA A 648 -11.40 13.72 10.04
CA ALA A 648 -10.49 14.67 9.38
C ALA A 648 -9.07 14.11 9.20
N ALA A 649 -8.55 13.32 10.15
CA ALA A 649 -7.26 12.63 10.01
C ALA A 649 -7.32 11.50 8.97
N ILE A 650 -8.43 10.77 8.87
CA ILE A 650 -8.67 9.73 7.87
C ILE A 650 -8.72 10.34 6.46
N ILE A 651 -9.46 11.44 6.26
CA ILE A 651 -9.54 12.15 4.97
C ILE A 651 -8.16 12.72 4.57
N ASN A 652 -7.41 13.30 5.51
CA ASN A 652 -6.06 13.80 5.24
C ASN A 652 -5.07 12.68 4.87
N ASN A 653 -5.16 11.52 5.51
CA ASN A 653 -4.34 10.36 5.15
C ASN A 653 -4.76 9.73 3.81
N LEU A 654 -6.07 9.69 3.50
CA LEU A 654 -6.56 9.22 2.20
C LEU A 654 -6.01 10.06 1.04
N LEU A 655 -6.07 11.39 1.13
CA LEU A 655 -5.61 12.28 0.06
C LEU A 655 -4.09 12.23 -0.14
N VAL A 656 -3.29 12.14 0.94
CA VAL A 656 -1.83 11.98 0.83
C VAL A 656 -1.46 10.59 0.29
N LEU A 657 -2.22 9.55 0.60
CA LEU A 657 -2.04 8.22 0.02
C LEU A 657 -2.49 8.16 -1.45
N GLN A 658 -3.58 8.84 -1.85
CA GLN A 658 -3.97 9.02 -3.25
C GLN A 658 -2.94 9.82 -4.07
N ASP A 659 -2.12 10.65 -3.40
CA ASP A 659 -1.01 11.34 -4.07
C ASP A 659 0.21 10.43 -4.33
N MET A 660 0.30 9.26 -3.69
CA MET A 660 1.43 8.32 -3.81
C MET A 660 1.07 6.95 -4.40
N ALA A 661 -0.06 6.37 -3.99
CA ALA A 661 -0.66 5.20 -4.61
C ALA A 661 -1.58 5.67 -5.75
N GLY A 662 -1.35 5.16 -6.96
CA GLY A 662 -2.17 5.51 -8.11
C GLY A 662 -3.62 5.08 -7.88
N VAL A 663 -4.55 6.03 -8.04
CA VAL A 663 -5.99 5.77 -8.09
C VAL A 663 -6.28 4.79 -9.23
N GLU A 664 -7.20 3.87 -8.97
CA GLU A 664 -7.72 2.92 -9.96
C GLU A 664 -8.63 3.67 -10.94
N ASP A 665 -8.47 3.41 -12.24
CA ASP A 665 -9.37 3.98 -13.25
C ASP A 665 -10.81 3.45 -13.01
N PRO A 666 -11.85 4.30 -13.06
CA PRO A 666 -13.23 3.83 -12.96
C PRO A 666 -13.56 2.96 -14.17
N GLU A 667 -14.10 1.76 -13.96
CA GLU A 667 -14.52 0.88 -15.06
C GLU A 667 -15.64 1.52 -15.89
N ASP A 668 -15.41 1.67 -17.19
CA ASP A 668 -16.43 2.05 -18.17
C ASP A 668 -17.52 0.97 -18.24
N GLY A 669 -18.70 1.23 -17.67
CA GLY A 669 -19.68 0.17 -17.43
C GLY A 669 -21.14 0.59 -17.20
N ILE A 670 -21.60 1.75 -17.68
CA ILE A 670 -23.03 2.12 -17.65
C ILE A 670 -23.54 2.36 -19.08
N GLY A 671 -24.17 1.33 -19.65
CA GLY A 671 -25.03 1.49 -20.81
C GLY A 671 -26.38 2.12 -20.42
N PRO A 672 -27.02 2.91 -21.28
CA PRO A 672 -28.26 3.60 -20.95
C PRO A 672 -29.44 2.62 -20.84
N ALA A 673 -30.27 2.82 -19.82
CA ALA A 673 -31.52 2.10 -19.66
C ALA A 673 -32.57 2.59 -20.69
N MET A 674 -33.24 1.65 -21.36
CA MET A 674 -34.49 1.92 -22.09
C MET A 674 -35.70 1.64 -21.17
N PRO A 675 -36.81 2.39 -21.32
CA PRO A 675 -37.94 2.32 -20.40
C PRO A 675 -38.77 1.04 -20.61
N GLY A 676 -39.43 0.59 -19.54
CA GLY A 676 -40.27 -0.60 -19.57
C GLY A 676 -41.67 -0.36 -20.13
N GLU A 677 -42.25 -1.43 -20.70
CA GLU A 677 -43.68 -1.52 -20.99
C GLU A 677 -44.41 -2.43 -19.99
N ALA A 678 -45.72 -2.24 -19.91
CA ALA A 678 -46.55 -2.71 -18.81
C ALA A 678 -47.06 -4.16 -18.97
N ALA A 679 -47.58 -4.69 -17.86
CA ALA A 679 -48.14 -6.03 -17.79
C ALA A 679 -49.41 -6.22 -18.64
N VAL A 680 -49.55 -7.41 -19.23
CA VAL A 680 -50.83 -8.01 -19.58
C VAL A 680 -50.83 -9.46 -19.10
N SER A 681 -51.99 -9.90 -18.63
CA SER A 681 -52.28 -11.19 -18.00
C SER A 681 -52.55 -12.32 -18.99
N GLU A 682 -51.94 -13.48 -18.74
CA GLU A 682 -52.62 -14.77 -18.46
C GLU A 682 -53.49 -15.48 -19.55
N VAL A 683 -53.46 -16.82 -19.49
CA VAL A 683 -54.42 -17.81 -20.05
C VAL A 683 -54.22 -18.38 -21.48
N ASP A 684 -53.67 -19.60 -21.48
CA ASP A 684 -54.00 -20.82 -22.26
C ASP A 684 -53.87 -21.00 -23.80
N GLU A 685 -53.83 -22.32 -24.10
CA GLU A 685 -53.97 -23.07 -25.36
C GLU A 685 -52.76 -23.28 -26.29
N GLN A 686 -52.20 -24.50 -26.16
CA GLN A 686 -52.14 -25.56 -27.17
C GLN A 686 -51.85 -25.17 -28.64
N GLY A 687 -50.94 -25.92 -29.28
CA GLY A 687 -50.93 -25.99 -30.74
C GLY A 687 -49.59 -26.38 -31.36
N GLU A 688 -49.50 -27.62 -31.80
CA GLU A 688 -48.48 -28.16 -32.70
C GLU A 688 -48.30 -27.33 -33.99
N GLY A 689 -47.16 -27.49 -34.68
CA GLY A 689 -47.17 -27.41 -36.14
C GLY A 689 -46.02 -26.67 -36.84
N SER A 690 -45.06 -27.45 -37.34
CA SER A 690 -44.58 -27.39 -38.73
C SER A 690 -44.23 -26.02 -39.39
N LYS A 691 -42.91 -25.82 -39.57
CA LYS A 691 -42.20 -25.57 -40.86
C LYS A 691 -43.04 -25.75 -42.17
N PRO A 692 -42.66 -25.16 -43.34
CA PRO A 692 -41.46 -24.34 -43.65
C PRO A 692 -41.62 -23.18 -44.69
N LEU A 693 -40.49 -22.51 -44.99
CA LEU A 693 -40.02 -22.07 -46.33
C LEU A 693 -40.74 -20.99 -47.17
N SER A 694 -39.92 -20.03 -47.64
CA SER A 694 -39.79 -19.56 -49.04
C SER A 694 -40.22 -18.13 -49.42
N SER A 695 -39.39 -17.57 -50.30
CA SER A 695 -39.50 -16.36 -51.15
C SER A 695 -39.13 -15.02 -50.52
N ARG A 696 -38.09 -14.30 -50.98
CA ARG A 696 -37.82 -13.68 -52.30
C ARG A 696 -38.89 -12.67 -52.73
N CYS A 697 -38.54 -11.38 -52.68
CA CYS A 697 -38.32 -10.60 -53.91
C CYS A 697 -37.52 -9.31 -53.64
N ASN A 698 -36.95 -8.75 -54.70
CA ASN A 698 -36.10 -7.56 -54.73
C ASN A 698 -36.89 -6.31 -55.16
N LEU A 699 -36.15 -5.20 -55.34
CA LEU A 699 -36.49 -3.91 -55.99
C LEU A 699 -37.05 -2.85 -55.02
N SER A 700 -36.68 -1.58 -55.13
CA SER A 700 -35.54 -0.89 -55.81
C SER A 700 -35.53 0.59 -55.37
N THR A 701 -34.43 1.33 -55.61
CA THR A 701 -34.36 2.80 -55.92
C THR A 701 -35.14 3.82 -55.05
N GLU A 702 -34.67 4.99 -54.65
CA GLU A 702 -33.42 5.76 -54.82
C GLU A 702 -33.52 6.97 -53.84
N GLU A 703 -32.49 7.84 -53.77
CA GLU A 703 -32.46 9.12 -53.02
C GLU A 703 -32.51 9.02 -51.46
N ALA A 704 -31.75 9.81 -50.68
CA ALA A 704 -30.74 10.81 -50.99
C ALA A 704 -29.60 10.80 -49.95
N GLU A 705 -28.42 11.25 -50.36
CA GLU A 705 -27.24 11.42 -49.51
C GLU A 705 -27.40 12.61 -48.55
N GLN A 706 -27.09 12.44 -47.24
CA GLN A 706 -26.58 13.54 -46.42
C GLN A 706 -25.91 13.08 -45.11
N PHE A 707 -24.79 13.74 -44.79
CA PHE A 707 -24.02 13.68 -43.52
C PHE A 707 -23.32 12.36 -43.12
N GLN A 708 -22.12 12.17 -43.67
CA GLN A 708 -20.98 11.67 -42.90
C GLN A 708 -19.94 12.79 -42.63
N THR A 709 -19.02 12.51 -41.71
CA THR A 709 -17.81 13.31 -41.36
C THR A 709 -17.98 14.66 -40.67
N VAL A 710 -17.90 14.63 -39.32
CA VAL A 710 -17.22 15.69 -38.53
C VAL A 710 -16.27 15.02 -37.53
N ARG A 711 -15.03 14.75 -37.96
CA ARG A 711 -13.88 14.73 -37.05
C ARG A 711 -13.37 16.18 -36.95
N ARG A 712 -13.10 16.68 -35.75
CA ARG A 712 -12.49 18.00 -35.55
C ARG A 712 -11.02 17.86 -35.21
N ASP A 713 -10.17 18.34 -36.10
CA ASP A 713 -8.75 18.52 -35.86
C ASP A 713 -8.47 19.71 -34.91
N TRP A 714 -7.36 19.60 -34.19
CA TRP A 714 -6.78 20.67 -33.37
C TRP A 714 -5.69 21.41 -34.17
N PRO A 715 -5.74 22.74 -34.32
CA PRO A 715 -4.68 23.47 -35.01
C PRO A 715 -3.53 23.84 -34.07
N PHE A 716 -2.35 23.24 -34.29
CA PHE A 716 -1.09 23.84 -33.87
C PHE A 716 -0.80 25.05 -34.78
N LYS A 717 -0.60 26.24 -34.20
CA LYS A 717 0.02 27.36 -34.92
C LYS A 717 1.48 27.47 -34.50
N SER A 718 2.40 27.32 -35.46
CA SER A 718 3.81 27.65 -35.30
C SER A 718 3.98 29.18 -35.32
N SER A 719 4.60 29.73 -34.27
CA SER A 719 4.99 31.13 -34.21
C SER A 719 6.45 31.29 -34.64
N SER A 720 6.65 31.66 -35.90
CA SER A 720 7.90 32.19 -36.43
C SER A 720 7.59 33.49 -37.18
N GLU A 721 8.53 34.43 -37.13
CA GLU A 721 8.49 35.78 -37.74
C GLU A 721 7.62 36.83 -37.01
N LEU A 722 8.32 37.74 -36.32
CA LEU A 722 8.10 39.18 -36.46
C LEU A 722 9.41 39.90 -36.08
N ASN A 723 10.01 40.57 -37.06
CA ASN A 723 11.20 41.41 -36.89
C ASN A 723 10.81 42.87 -36.60
N SER A 724 11.78 43.63 -36.11
CA SER A 724 11.92 45.10 -36.24
C SER A 724 10.77 46.01 -35.79
N SER A 725 10.94 46.60 -34.61
CA SER A 725 10.82 48.06 -34.36
C SER A 725 11.69 48.41 -33.16
#